data_AF-A0A2N6LWN9-F1
#
_entry.id   AF-A0A2N6LWN9-F1
#
_cell.length_a   1.000
_cell.length_b   1.000
_cell.length_c   1.000
_cell.angle_alpha   90.00
_cell.angle_beta   90.00
_cell.angle_gamma   90.00
#
_symmetry.space_group_name_H-M   'P 1'
#
loop_
_entity.id
_entity.type
_entity.pdbx_description
1 polymer ?
#
loop_
_entity_poly.entity_id
_entity_poly.type
_entity_poly.pdbx_seq_one_letter_code
_entity_poly.pdbx_strand_id
1 'polypeptide(L)'
;MYQECGHYYLCQLKLAWLDATSNSAITFAYNLIPIIVVYSARKQQDLPFQWIYRLITTLAVIGTTIYLIEAWMFWRSQYWLLGLLKAITAFGLLCAMILLVRSLPKVLTIPNLTELKQANHQLELEIKERHFAEEALRESKERFHNAFDHAAIGMALVGLNGSWLQVNHSLCEIVGYSEAELLSKTCQEITHPDDLDTDFEYVRQLLTGEIRCYHMSKRYIHKLGHVVWIMLSVSLVCDIHGQPLYFITQIQDITERKRVEQTLQQQAYIFENISDGVIVTDLSGRVIDWNRAAEKMFGYSKAEVLGKNLGILHKPEESAVLTQKIIDELHTANRWAGEINFVRKDGTQGVCETVFVPLYNAHGQPTATIGVNRNITERKQAEAALQQANEQLTSWVQQLEQRNHEIALLSQMSDILQACLTVEEAYKVIAQLIQPLFPETSGGVFIISSSKHLVEAVTTWGDSTVASKKVFSPKNCWALRRGRSHFATADDHSLHCSHIEEDLFGGEALCVPMMAQGEALGMLHFHSLQTGQLTAAKQQLASAVAERIALALANLRLTEALQQQSIRDPLTGLFNRRYLEESLEREISRAERSQKRVGIIMMDVDHFKSFNDRFGHEAGDIVLRELGGFLRKQIRKADIACRYGGEEIMLILPETCLDVCQERAERIRQTVKHLDIQYQRQKLGCISLSLGVAMYPEHGLTGTAVIEAADAALYIAKKTGRDRVVMAQSQVSVY
;
A
#
# COMPACT_ATOMS: atom_id res chain seq x y z
N MET A 1 64.59 55.31 100.86
CA MET A 1 65.48 54.59 101.78
C MET A 1 64.60 54.15 102.95
N TYR A 2 64.41 52.82 103.13
CA TYR A 2 63.79 52.10 104.26
C TYR A 2 62.65 52.75 105.08
N GLN A 3 61.50 52.06 105.19
CA GLN A 3 60.66 51.95 106.41
C GLN A 3 59.34 51.25 106.04
N GLU A 4 59.12 49.95 106.29
CA GLU A 4 58.94 49.26 107.57
C GLU A 4 58.03 49.96 108.59
N CYS A 5 57.14 49.15 109.17
CA CYS A 5 56.31 49.36 110.36
C CYS A 5 54.94 50.06 110.20
N GLY A 6 53.91 49.22 110.30
CA GLY A 6 52.55 49.62 110.66
C GLY A 6 51.61 48.45 110.97
N HIS A 7 52.16 47.24 111.16
CA HIS A 7 51.38 46.00 111.37
C HIS A 7 51.31 45.56 112.84
N TYR A 8 51.64 46.42 113.81
CA TYR A 8 51.72 45.95 115.20
C TYR A 8 50.40 45.99 115.98
N TYR A 9 49.51 46.97 115.75
CA TYR A 9 48.25 47.06 116.51
C TYR A 9 47.15 46.12 115.97
N LEU A 10 47.10 45.92 114.66
CA LEU A 10 46.05 45.17 113.97
C LEU A 10 46.28 43.66 113.92
N CYS A 11 47.47 43.18 114.29
CA CYS A 11 47.71 41.75 114.49
C CYS A 11 47.00 41.20 115.74
N GLN A 12 46.43 42.07 116.60
CA GLN A 12 45.48 41.62 117.61
C GLN A 12 44.09 41.44 117.00
N LEU A 13 43.80 40.23 116.56
CA LEU A 13 42.54 39.82 115.94
C LEU A 13 41.28 40.31 116.67
N LYS A 14 41.33 40.49 118.00
CA LYS A 14 40.19 40.95 118.79
C LYS A 14 39.78 42.40 118.54
N LEU A 15 40.73 43.31 118.29
CA LEU A 15 40.42 44.73 118.04
C LEU A 15 39.86 44.95 116.63
N ALA A 16 40.38 44.19 115.67
CA ALA A 16 39.90 44.17 114.29
C ALA A 16 38.40 43.85 114.16
N TRP A 17 37.94 42.82 114.89
CA TRP A 17 36.54 42.41 114.83
C TRP A 17 35.58 43.44 115.45
N LEU A 18 36.02 44.19 116.47
CA LEU A 18 35.18 45.21 117.09
C LEU A 18 34.89 46.38 116.14
N ASP A 19 35.89 46.83 115.39
CA ASP A 19 35.76 47.98 114.47
C ASP A 19 34.97 47.63 113.20
N ALA A 20 35.16 46.42 112.66
CA ALA A 20 34.38 45.96 111.51
C ALA A 20 32.89 45.77 111.84
N THR A 21 32.57 45.30 113.06
CA THR A 21 31.18 45.06 113.46
C THR A 21 30.43 46.36 113.78
N SER A 22 31.07 47.33 114.42
CA SER A 22 30.45 48.63 114.73
C SER A 22 30.11 49.43 113.45
N ASN A 23 31.04 49.52 112.50
CA ASN A 23 30.85 50.25 111.24
C ASN A 23 29.78 49.61 110.34
N SER A 24 29.69 48.29 110.35
CA SER A 24 28.63 47.57 109.62
C SER A 24 27.24 47.86 110.22
N ALA A 25 27.12 47.92 111.55
CA ALA A 25 25.86 48.21 112.22
C ALA A 25 25.34 49.63 111.94
N ILE A 26 26.22 50.64 111.96
CA ILE A 26 25.85 52.04 111.67
C ILE A 26 25.36 52.19 110.23
N THR A 27 26.06 51.57 109.29
CA THR A 27 25.68 51.58 107.87
C THR A 27 24.27 51.03 107.67
N PHE A 28 23.94 49.91 108.32
CA PHE A 28 22.63 49.30 108.20
C PHE A 28 21.51 50.21 108.72
N ALA A 29 21.69 50.80 109.91
CA ALA A 29 20.69 51.66 110.52
C ALA A 29 20.39 52.93 109.70
N TYR A 30 21.41 53.60 109.16
CA TYR A 30 21.21 54.86 108.44
C TYR A 30 20.60 54.69 107.05
N ASN A 31 20.75 53.54 106.40
CA ASN A 31 20.18 53.30 105.07
C ASN A 31 18.66 53.07 105.06
N LEU A 32 18.03 52.86 106.22
CA LEU A 32 16.58 52.67 106.30
C LEU A 32 15.76 53.95 106.04
N ILE A 33 16.28 55.12 106.42
CA ILE A 33 15.60 56.41 106.28
C ILE A 33 15.32 56.79 104.81
N PRO A 34 16.32 56.80 103.90
CA PRO A 34 16.09 57.14 102.49
C PRO A 34 15.10 56.19 101.78
N ILE A 35 15.04 54.91 102.16
CA ILE A 35 14.09 53.96 101.56
C ILE A 35 12.65 54.37 101.84
N ILE A 36 12.35 54.81 103.07
CA ILE A 36 10.99 55.24 103.47
C ILE A 36 10.55 56.50 102.70
N VAL A 37 11.46 57.46 102.51
CA VAL A 37 11.16 58.72 101.79
C VAL A 37 10.92 58.50 100.30
N VAL A 38 11.69 57.63 99.66
CA VAL A 38 11.46 57.28 98.24
C VAL A 38 10.16 56.51 98.07
N TYR A 39 9.83 55.63 99.02
CA TYR A 39 8.57 54.88 98.98
C TYR A 39 7.35 55.81 99.05
N SER A 40 7.35 56.81 99.94
CA SER A 40 6.25 57.76 100.04
C SER A 40 6.14 58.68 98.82
N ALA A 41 7.27 59.21 98.33
CA ALA A 41 7.30 60.07 97.14
C ALA A 41 6.89 59.34 95.85
N ARG A 42 7.22 58.06 95.71
CA ARG A 42 6.74 57.27 94.56
C ARG A 42 5.23 57.05 94.56
N LYS A 43 4.60 57.02 95.73
CA LYS A 43 3.16 56.79 95.85
C LYS A 43 2.32 58.03 95.52
N GLN A 44 2.92 59.23 95.52
CA GLN A 44 2.27 60.48 95.14
C GLN A 44 2.97 61.10 93.92
N GLN A 45 2.49 60.76 92.71
CA GLN A 45 3.13 61.09 91.44
C GLN A 45 3.13 62.59 91.10
N ASP A 46 2.22 63.39 91.67
CA ASP A 46 2.06 64.81 91.30
C ASP A 46 2.47 65.79 92.41
N LEU A 47 3.42 65.39 93.26
CA LEU A 47 4.00 66.34 94.20
C LEU A 47 4.91 67.34 93.48
N PRO A 48 4.62 68.65 93.55
CA PRO A 48 5.56 69.65 93.04
C PRO A 48 6.87 69.56 93.83
N PHE A 49 8.00 69.80 93.14
CA PHE A 49 9.37 69.75 93.70
C PHE A 49 9.89 68.35 94.11
N GLN A 50 9.50 67.27 93.41
CA GLN A 50 10.00 65.91 93.63
C GLN A 50 11.53 65.77 93.72
N TRP A 51 12.27 66.63 93.01
CA TRP A 51 13.74 66.59 92.98
C TRP A 51 14.34 66.81 94.39
N ILE A 52 13.66 67.56 95.27
CA ILE A 52 14.10 67.77 96.66
C ILE A 52 14.17 66.43 97.41
N TYR A 53 13.12 65.63 97.30
CA TYR A 53 13.04 64.33 97.96
C TYR A 53 14.13 63.38 97.44
N ARG A 54 14.39 63.37 96.13
CA ARG A 54 15.48 62.57 95.53
C ARG A 54 16.84 63.05 96.02
N LEU A 55 17.06 64.36 96.08
CA LEU A 55 18.32 64.95 96.51
C LEU A 55 18.69 64.54 97.94
N ILE A 56 17.75 64.67 98.89
CA ILE A 56 17.96 64.27 100.30
C ILE A 56 18.28 62.78 100.39
N THR A 57 17.53 61.95 99.66
CA THR A 57 17.76 60.50 99.62
C THR A 57 19.17 60.16 99.14
N THR A 58 19.61 60.77 98.05
CA THR A 58 20.89 60.47 97.40
C THR A 58 22.06 60.82 98.32
N LEU A 59 21.99 61.98 99.00
CA LEU A 59 23.03 62.42 99.93
C LEU A 59 23.16 61.49 101.15
N ALA A 60 22.04 61.00 101.68
CA ALA A 60 22.05 60.06 102.79
C ALA A 60 22.77 58.74 102.42
N VAL A 61 22.48 58.18 101.24
CA VAL A 61 23.10 56.93 100.78
C VAL A 61 24.61 57.09 100.63
N ILE A 62 25.07 58.14 99.93
CA ILE A 62 26.51 58.36 99.70
C ILE A 62 27.24 58.56 101.05
N GLY A 63 26.64 59.27 102.01
CA GLY A 63 27.19 59.44 103.36
C GLY A 63 27.44 58.10 104.07
N THR A 64 26.48 57.18 103.99
CA THR A 64 26.61 55.88 104.67
C THR A 64 27.63 54.93 104.01
N THR A 65 27.84 55.01 102.70
CA THR A 65 28.82 54.17 102.00
C THR A 65 30.26 54.38 102.48
N ILE A 66 30.54 55.50 103.15
CA ILE A 66 31.85 55.80 103.76
C ILE A 66 32.21 54.77 104.84
N TYR A 67 31.25 54.44 105.73
CA TYR A 67 31.47 53.50 106.83
C TYR A 67 31.68 52.05 106.35
N LEU A 68 31.01 51.66 105.27
CA LEU A 68 31.22 50.35 104.62
C LEU A 68 32.65 50.20 104.09
N ILE A 69 33.18 51.25 103.47
CA ILE A 69 34.54 51.22 102.93
C ILE A 69 35.56 51.16 104.08
N GLU A 70 35.35 51.90 105.18
CA GLU A 70 36.19 51.78 106.39
C GLU A 70 36.24 50.35 106.92
N ALA A 71 35.11 49.65 106.99
CA ALA A 71 35.08 48.25 107.40
C ALA A 71 35.78 47.31 106.39
N TRP A 72 35.63 47.55 105.09
CA TRP A 72 36.28 46.74 104.04
C TRP A 72 37.79 46.89 104.00
N MET A 73 38.30 48.08 104.36
CA MET A 73 39.73 48.39 104.34
C MET A 73 40.55 47.47 105.23
N PHE A 74 39.91 46.79 106.19
CA PHE A 74 40.55 45.75 107.00
C PHE A 74 41.19 44.64 106.15
N TRP A 75 40.53 44.23 105.06
CA TRP A 75 41.01 43.15 104.19
C TRP A 75 41.83 43.66 103.01
N ARG A 76 41.64 44.92 102.63
CA ARG A 76 42.34 45.56 101.50
C ARG A 76 42.69 47.00 101.84
N SER A 77 43.97 47.23 102.06
CA SER A 77 44.57 48.54 102.34
C SER A 77 44.55 49.44 101.09
N GLN A 78 43.42 50.12 100.82
CA GLN A 78 43.26 51.10 99.75
C GLN A 78 42.67 52.42 100.27
N TYR A 79 43.50 53.26 100.88
CA TYR A 79 43.09 54.47 101.62
C TYR A 79 42.61 55.65 100.74
N TRP A 80 43.00 55.73 99.46
CA TRP A 80 42.65 56.88 98.60
C TRP A 80 41.14 56.95 98.28
N LEU A 81 40.48 55.81 98.22
CA LEU A 81 39.05 55.68 97.88
C LEU A 81 38.14 56.31 98.94
N LEU A 82 38.52 56.17 100.22
CA LEU A 82 37.78 56.72 101.35
C LEU A 82 37.84 58.25 101.39
N GLY A 83 39.01 58.83 101.11
CA GLY A 83 39.20 60.29 101.06
C GLY A 83 38.35 60.95 99.98
N LEU A 84 38.30 60.35 98.79
CA LEU A 84 37.47 60.84 97.67
C LEU A 84 35.98 60.86 98.06
N LEU A 85 35.49 59.81 98.71
CA LEU A 85 34.07 59.69 99.06
C LEU A 85 33.64 60.75 100.10
N LYS A 86 34.51 61.04 101.09
CA LYS A 86 34.27 62.09 102.10
C LYS A 86 34.19 63.50 101.48
N ALA A 87 34.95 63.77 100.41
CA ALA A 87 34.89 65.07 99.73
C ALA A 87 33.60 65.25 98.91
N ILE A 88 33.16 64.19 98.21
CA ILE A 88 31.94 64.23 97.39
C ILE A 88 30.69 64.52 98.23
N THR A 89 30.58 63.92 99.42
CA THR A 89 29.41 64.10 100.30
C THR A 89 29.31 65.52 100.85
N ALA A 90 30.43 66.10 101.28
CA ALA A 90 30.47 67.47 101.77
C ALA A 90 30.01 68.48 100.69
N PHE A 91 30.47 68.30 99.44
CA PHE A 91 30.08 69.15 98.33
C PHE A 91 28.58 69.04 98.01
N GLY A 92 28.04 67.81 98.03
CA GLY A 92 26.63 67.56 97.77
C GLY A 92 25.69 68.25 98.79
N LEU A 93 26.05 68.21 100.07
CA LEU A 93 25.24 68.84 101.14
C LEU A 93 25.14 70.36 100.98
N LEU A 94 26.23 71.01 100.56
CA LEU A 94 26.26 72.47 100.42
C LEU A 94 25.41 72.93 99.22
N CYS A 95 25.44 72.18 98.12
CA CYS A 95 24.59 72.43 96.95
C CYS A 95 23.09 72.32 97.27
N ALA A 96 22.71 71.34 98.10
CA ALA A 96 21.30 71.12 98.44
C ALA A 96 20.68 72.28 99.21
N MET A 97 21.43 72.87 100.14
CA MET A 97 20.96 73.99 100.96
C MET A 97 20.60 75.21 100.11
N ILE A 98 21.42 75.52 99.10
CA ILE A 98 21.21 76.67 98.22
C ILE A 98 19.96 76.50 97.35
N LEU A 99 19.76 75.28 96.84
CA LEU A 99 18.62 74.99 95.97
C LEU A 99 17.29 75.16 96.70
N LEU A 100 17.21 74.76 97.98
CA LEU A 100 15.97 74.80 98.76
C LEU A 100 15.46 76.23 99.00
N VAL A 101 16.34 77.14 99.41
CA VAL A 101 15.97 78.55 99.71
C VAL A 101 15.43 79.25 98.47
N ARG A 102 15.95 78.92 97.28
CA ARG A 102 15.55 79.53 96.01
C ARG A 102 14.13 79.14 95.57
N SER A 103 13.58 78.06 96.09
CA SER A 103 12.27 77.52 95.68
C SER A 103 11.06 78.11 96.41
N LEU A 104 11.26 78.78 97.56
CA LEU A 104 10.16 79.19 98.45
C LEU A 104 9.11 80.14 97.81
N PRO A 105 9.49 81.17 97.00
CA PRO A 105 8.52 82.12 96.46
C PRO A 105 7.54 81.49 95.45
N LYS A 106 7.94 80.45 94.73
CA LYS A 106 7.12 79.81 93.69
C LYS A 106 5.92 79.05 94.29
N VAL A 107 6.04 78.58 95.52
CA VAL A 107 5.00 77.77 96.18
C VAL A 107 3.74 78.60 96.48
N LEU A 108 3.87 79.91 96.67
CA LEU A 108 2.77 80.80 97.09
C LEU A 108 1.94 81.38 95.93
N THR A 109 2.22 81.03 94.66
CA THR A 109 1.65 81.70 93.46
C THR A 109 0.56 80.93 92.68
N ILE A 110 -0.05 79.89 93.26
CA ILE A 110 -1.02 79.02 92.55
C ILE A 110 -2.47 79.61 92.65
N PRO A 111 -3.21 79.83 91.54
CA PRO A 111 -4.54 80.51 91.50
C PRO A 111 -5.76 79.65 91.93
N ASN A 112 -6.93 80.30 92.11
CA ASN A 112 -8.11 79.79 92.85
C ASN A 112 -9.21 79.11 91.97
N LEU A 113 -9.99 78.18 92.56
CA LEU A 113 -10.82 77.16 91.88
C LEU A 113 -11.91 77.64 90.89
N THR A 114 -12.37 78.89 90.99
CA THR A 114 -13.52 79.41 90.22
C THR A 114 -13.17 79.74 88.77
N GLU A 115 -11.98 80.28 88.53
CA GLU A 115 -11.50 80.62 87.17
C GLU A 115 -11.27 79.36 86.32
N LEU A 116 -10.96 78.23 86.96
CA LEU A 116 -10.76 76.95 86.29
C LEU A 116 -12.05 76.38 85.68
N LYS A 117 -13.22 76.68 86.27
CA LYS A 117 -14.51 76.10 85.84
C LYS A 117 -15.08 76.76 84.58
N GLN A 118 -14.93 78.07 84.42
CA GLN A 118 -15.44 78.78 83.25
C GLN A 118 -14.64 78.45 81.98
N ALA A 119 -13.31 78.35 82.09
CA ALA A 119 -12.45 77.96 80.97
C ALA A 119 -12.76 76.54 80.44
N ASN A 120 -13.07 75.59 81.33
CA ASN A 120 -13.41 74.23 80.93
C ASN A 120 -14.69 74.15 80.08
N HIS A 121 -15.73 74.91 80.41
CA HIS A 121 -17.02 74.82 79.70
C HIS A 121 -16.92 75.33 78.25
N GLN A 122 -16.12 76.37 78.02
CA GLN A 122 -15.95 76.93 76.67
C GLN A 122 -15.12 76.00 75.76
N LEU A 123 -14.10 75.34 76.31
CA LEU A 123 -13.31 74.33 75.59
C LEU A 123 -14.14 73.07 75.22
N GLU A 124 -15.08 72.65 76.07
CA GLU A 124 -15.92 71.48 75.81
C GLU A 124 -16.82 71.64 74.57
N LEU A 125 -17.30 72.86 74.30
CA LEU A 125 -18.14 73.14 73.13
C LEU A 125 -17.34 73.10 71.83
N GLU A 126 -16.15 73.71 71.81
CA GLU A 126 -15.28 73.77 70.63
C GLU A 126 -14.70 72.39 70.26
N ILE A 127 -14.40 71.55 71.27
CA ILE A 127 -14.00 70.16 71.06
C ILE A 127 -15.12 69.34 70.41
N LYS A 128 -16.39 69.55 70.80
CA LYS A 128 -17.53 68.83 70.21
C LYS A 128 -17.71 69.13 68.73
N GLU A 129 -17.66 70.39 68.32
CA GLU A 129 -17.81 70.76 66.90
C GLU A 129 -16.68 70.18 66.04
N ARG A 130 -15.44 70.24 66.54
CA ARG A 130 -14.29 69.66 65.84
C ARG A 130 -14.41 68.13 65.71
N HIS A 131 -14.86 67.44 66.75
CA HIS A 131 -15.00 65.98 66.74
C HIS A 131 -16.05 65.51 65.72
N PHE A 132 -17.17 66.21 65.58
CA PHE A 132 -18.19 65.88 64.58
C PHE A 132 -17.68 66.07 63.14
N ALA A 133 -16.91 67.12 62.87
CA ALA A 133 -16.33 67.37 61.55
C ALA A 133 -15.23 66.34 61.20
N GLU A 134 -14.38 65.98 62.15
CA GLU A 134 -13.35 64.95 61.97
C GLU A 134 -13.98 63.57 61.75
N GLU A 135 -15.07 63.26 62.45
CA GLU A 135 -15.77 61.98 62.33
C GLU A 135 -16.53 61.83 61.01
N ALA A 136 -17.19 62.89 60.52
CA ALA A 136 -17.82 62.90 59.19
C ALA A 136 -16.79 62.78 58.06
N LEU A 137 -15.62 63.42 58.20
CA LEU A 137 -14.52 63.28 57.24
C LEU A 137 -13.93 61.87 57.26
N ARG A 138 -13.75 61.28 58.45
CA ARG A 138 -13.32 59.89 58.61
C ARG A 138 -14.31 58.93 57.95
N GLU A 139 -15.60 59.08 58.20
CA GLU A 139 -16.64 58.24 57.62
C GLU A 139 -16.66 58.35 56.08
N SER A 140 -16.54 59.55 55.52
CA SER A 140 -16.46 59.74 54.07
C SER A 140 -15.20 59.11 53.46
N LYS A 141 -14.04 59.22 54.13
CA LYS A 141 -12.78 58.63 53.68
C LYS A 141 -12.80 57.10 53.74
N GLU A 142 -13.29 56.53 54.82
CA GLU A 142 -13.48 55.08 54.98
C GLU A 142 -14.50 54.54 53.97
N ARG A 143 -15.60 55.26 53.73
CA ARG A 143 -16.60 54.88 52.73
C ARG A 143 -16.02 54.87 51.32
N PHE A 144 -15.23 55.87 50.94
CA PHE A 144 -14.54 55.89 49.65
C PHE A 144 -13.51 54.76 49.54
N HIS A 145 -12.66 54.59 50.55
CA HIS A 145 -11.64 53.53 50.58
C HIS A 145 -12.27 52.14 50.44
N ASN A 146 -13.31 51.84 51.23
CA ASN A 146 -14.02 50.57 51.16
C ASN A 146 -14.71 50.36 49.80
N ALA A 147 -15.34 51.41 49.23
CA ALA A 147 -15.98 51.30 47.93
C ALA A 147 -14.98 51.09 46.79
N PHE A 148 -13.81 51.71 46.87
CA PHE A 148 -12.73 51.57 45.89
C PHE A 148 -12.04 50.19 45.99
N ASP A 149 -11.64 49.78 47.20
CA ASP A 149 -10.86 48.55 47.42
C ASP A 149 -11.68 47.26 47.33
N HIS A 150 -12.97 47.31 47.69
CA HIS A 150 -13.87 46.16 47.62
C HIS A 150 -14.76 46.13 46.37
N ALA A 151 -14.52 46.99 45.38
CA ALA A 151 -15.21 46.90 44.09
C ALA A 151 -14.82 45.59 43.39
N ALA A 152 -15.81 44.82 42.92
CA ALA A 152 -15.59 43.56 42.19
C ALA A 152 -15.01 43.72 40.78
N ILE A 153 -14.74 44.96 40.37
CA ILE A 153 -14.10 45.33 39.10
C ILE A 153 -12.79 46.02 39.42
N GLY A 154 -11.82 45.93 38.53
CA GLY A 154 -10.59 46.70 38.65
C GLY A 154 -10.91 48.19 38.60
N MET A 155 -10.41 48.96 39.55
CA MET A 155 -10.53 50.41 39.58
C MET A 155 -9.17 51.04 39.76
N ALA A 156 -8.93 52.15 39.08
CA ALA A 156 -7.73 52.92 39.29
C ALA A 156 -7.94 54.42 39.09
N LEU A 157 -7.11 55.20 39.78
CA LEU A 157 -6.85 56.59 39.48
C LEU A 157 -5.59 56.65 38.63
N VAL A 158 -5.66 57.26 37.46
CA VAL A 158 -4.55 57.30 36.49
C VAL A 158 -4.19 58.76 36.20
N GLY A 159 -2.91 59.10 36.31
CA GLY A 159 -2.40 60.43 35.98
C GLY A 159 -2.56 60.75 34.49
N LEU A 160 -2.51 62.03 34.13
CA LEU A 160 -2.67 62.47 32.73
C LEU A 160 -1.59 61.93 31.79
N ASN A 161 -0.45 61.52 32.33
CA ASN A 161 0.66 60.86 31.62
C ASN A 161 0.52 59.33 31.55
N GLY A 162 -0.57 58.74 32.07
CA GLY A 162 -0.78 57.30 32.11
C GLY A 162 -0.18 56.58 33.32
N SER A 163 0.44 57.28 34.29
CA SER A 163 0.96 56.64 35.50
C SER A 163 -0.18 56.22 36.43
N TRP A 164 -0.10 55.02 37.00
CA TRP A 164 -1.05 54.59 38.03
C TRP A 164 -0.82 55.41 39.31
N LEU A 165 -1.86 56.10 39.80
CA LEU A 165 -1.81 56.88 41.04
C LEU A 165 -2.33 56.06 42.22
N GLN A 166 -3.38 55.28 41.99
CA GLN A 166 -3.97 54.37 42.97
C GLN A 166 -4.67 53.25 42.21
N VAL A 167 -4.54 52.01 42.68
CA VAL A 167 -5.19 50.83 42.10
C VAL A 167 -5.86 50.03 43.20
N ASN A 168 -7.00 49.41 42.91
CA ASN A 168 -7.66 48.54 43.89
C ASN A 168 -7.18 47.08 43.78
N HIS A 169 -7.62 46.25 44.72
CA HIS A 169 -7.23 44.85 44.78
C HIS A 169 -7.65 44.05 43.52
N SER A 170 -8.87 44.24 43.04
CA SER A 170 -9.38 43.50 41.88
C SER A 170 -8.63 43.80 40.59
N LEU A 171 -8.10 45.02 40.39
CA LEU A 171 -7.24 45.29 39.24
C LEU A 171 -5.95 44.46 39.32
N CYS A 172 -5.33 44.39 40.50
CA CYS A 172 -4.13 43.60 40.72
C CYS A 172 -4.38 42.11 40.43
N GLU A 173 -5.53 41.57 40.81
CA GLU A 173 -5.93 40.19 40.51
C GLU A 173 -6.12 39.94 39.01
N ILE A 174 -6.78 40.87 38.30
CA ILE A 174 -7.06 40.74 36.86
C ILE A 174 -5.76 40.70 36.02
N VAL A 175 -4.77 41.53 36.34
CA VAL A 175 -3.52 41.63 35.55
C VAL A 175 -2.33 40.89 36.17
N GLY A 176 -2.45 40.42 37.41
CA GLY A 176 -1.44 39.65 38.13
C GLY A 176 -0.22 40.44 38.63
N TYR A 177 -0.24 41.77 38.51
CA TYR A 177 0.79 42.65 39.07
C TYR A 177 0.38 43.10 40.47
N SER A 178 1.36 43.23 41.37
CA SER A 178 1.10 43.84 42.68
C SER A 178 0.88 45.35 42.55
N GLU A 179 0.23 45.97 43.54
CA GLU A 179 0.02 47.43 43.57
C GLU A 179 1.32 48.20 43.38
N ALA A 180 2.38 47.84 44.13
CA ALA A 180 3.69 48.50 44.01
C ALA A 180 4.30 48.37 42.61
N GLU A 181 4.11 47.22 41.95
CA GLU A 181 4.56 47.02 40.57
C GLU A 181 3.75 47.88 39.59
N LEU A 182 2.43 47.97 39.76
CA LEU A 182 1.59 48.83 38.92
C LEU A 182 1.92 50.30 39.11
N LEU A 183 2.06 50.80 40.35
CA LEU A 183 2.42 52.19 40.62
C LEU A 183 3.79 52.60 40.03
N SER A 184 4.68 51.62 39.79
CA SER A 184 5.98 51.86 39.13
C SER A 184 5.91 51.87 37.59
N LYS A 185 4.73 51.63 37.02
CA LYS A 185 4.47 51.48 35.58
C LYS A 185 3.46 52.50 35.09
N THR A 186 3.27 52.50 33.78
CA THR A 186 2.18 53.21 33.12
C THR A 186 1.12 52.22 32.62
N CYS A 187 -0.12 52.67 32.41
CA CYS A 187 -1.17 51.80 31.87
C CYS A 187 -0.88 51.35 30.44
N GLN A 188 -0.08 52.11 29.69
CA GLN A 188 0.37 51.77 28.35
C GLN A 188 1.34 50.58 28.34
N GLU A 189 2.21 50.45 29.34
CA GLU A 189 3.19 49.34 29.43
C GLU A 189 2.55 47.96 29.53
N ILE A 190 1.32 47.87 30.04
CA ILE A 190 0.58 46.61 30.15
C ILE A 190 -0.53 46.48 29.09
N THR A 191 -0.69 47.46 28.21
CA THR A 191 -1.64 47.43 27.10
C THR A 191 -1.00 46.75 25.89
N HIS A 192 -1.76 45.90 25.19
CA HIS A 192 -1.27 45.26 23.97
C HIS A 192 -0.94 46.30 22.89
N PRO A 193 0.19 46.17 22.15
CA PRO A 193 0.66 47.19 21.20
C PRO A 193 -0.40 47.65 20.18
N ASP A 194 -1.14 46.72 19.56
CA ASP A 194 -2.18 47.04 18.58
C ASP A 194 -3.33 47.91 19.13
N ASP A 195 -3.56 47.90 20.45
CA ASP A 195 -4.70 48.57 21.06
C ASP A 195 -4.32 49.98 21.58
N LEU A 196 -3.02 50.33 21.59
CA LEU A 196 -2.51 51.60 22.12
C LEU A 196 -3.00 52.81 21.32
N ASP A 197 -2.91 52.76 19.99
CA ASP A 197 -3.26 53.91 19.13
C ASP A 197 -4.72 54.33 19.30
N THR A 198 -5.61 53.34 19.42
CA THR A 198 -7.05 53.57 19.62
C THR A 198 -7.30 54.17 21.01
N ASP A 199 -6.64 53.65 22.05
CA ASP A 199 -6.74 54.15 23.43
C ASP A 199 -6.26 55.60 23.55
N PHE A 200 -5.15 55.94 22.91
CA PHE A 200 -4.61 57.31 22.88
C PHE A 200 -5.56 58.31 22.22
N GLU A 201 -6.22 57.93 21.12
CA GLU A 201 -7.18 58.79 20.44
C GLU A 201 -8.37 59.12 21.34
N TYR A 202 -8.94 58.13 22.05
CA TYR A 202 -10.01 58.38 23.00
C TYR A 202 -9.57 59.23 24.20
N VAL A 203 -8.35 59.03 24.72
CA VAL A 203 -7.79 59.89 25.77
C VAL A 203 -7.65 61.34 25.29
N ARG A 204 -7.22 61.56 24.04
CA ARG A 204 -7.13 62.90 23.44
C ARG A 204 -8.51 63.58 23.36
N GLN A 205 -9.52 62.86 22.90
CA GLN A 205 -10.91 63.37 22.84
C GLN A 205 -11.46 63.70 24.23
N LEU A 206 -11.09 62.92 25.24
CA LEU A 206 -11.50 63.14 26.62
C LEU A 206 -10.82 64.37 27.25
N LEU A 207 -9.54 64.60 26.95
CA LEU A 207 -8.77 65.77 27.41
C LEU A 207 -9.19 67.08 26.73
N THR A 208 -9.58 67.02 25.45
CA THR A 208 -10.09 68.16 24.69
C THR A 208 -11.55 68.49 25.00
N GLY A 209 -12.24 67.62 25.75
CA GLY A 209 -13.63 67.79 26.16
C GLY A 209 -14.65 67.40 25.09
N GLU A 210 -14.22 66.76 23.99
CA GLU A 210 -15.11 66.24 22.95
C GLU A 210 -16.03 65.14 23.48
N ILE A 211 -15.52 64.33 24.42
CA ILE A 211 -16.26 63.26 25.11
C ILE A 211 -16.05 63.33 26.62
N ARG A 212 -17.08 62.97 27.40
CA ARG A 212 -17.03 62.95 28.88
C ARG A 212 -16.47 61.65 29.47
N CYS A 213 -16.71 60.54 28.78
CA CYS A 213 -16.21 59.21 29.10
C CYS A 213 -16.14 58.38 27.82
N TYR A 214 -15.33 57.32 27.83
CA TYR A 214 -15.35 56.31 26.77
C TYR A 214 -15.33 54.91 27.35
N HIS A 215 -15.79 53.97 26.54
CA HIS A 215 -15.79 52.54 26.83
C HIS A 215 -15.17 51.82 25.64
N MET A 216 -14.28 50.87 25.90
CA MET A 216 -13.70 50.03 24.85
C MET A 216 -13.35 48.65 25.37
N SER A 217 -13.36 47.65 24.48
CA SER A 217 -12.75 46.36 24.77
C SER A 217 -11.31 46.36 24.24
N LYS A 218 -10.34 46.11 25.11
CA LYS A 218 -8.92 46.01 24.74
C LYS A 218 -8.21 44.89 25.47
N ARG A 219 -6.97 44.62 25.09
CA ARG A 219 -6.15 43.55 25.65
C ARG A 219 -5.11 44.12 26.62
N TYR A 220 -5.10 43.58 27.84
CA TYR A 220 -3.98 43.72 28.76
C TYR A 220 -3.07 42.49 28.70
N ILE A 221 -1.79 42.69 28.97
CA ILE A 221 -0.79 41.65 29.10
C ILE A 221 -0.64 41.34 30.59
N HIS A 222 -1.02 40.13 31.00
CA HIS A 222 -0.84 39.66 32.38
C HIS A 222 0.66 39.56 32.71
N LYS A 223 1.03 39.64 33.99
CA LYS A 223 2.43 39.45 34.46
C LYS A 223 3.11 38.16 33.98
N LEU A 224 2.30 37.14 33.67
CA LEU A 224 2.75 35.83 33.17
C LEU A 224 2.86 35.76 31.63
N GLY A 225 2.62 36.88 30.94
CA GLY A 225 2.78 37.02 29.48
C GLY A 225 1.55 36.65 28.63
N HIS A 226 0.47 36.12 29.23
CA HIS A 226 -0.76 35.82 28.49
C HIS A 226 -1.68 37.05 28.39
N VAL A 227 -2.57 37.05 27.40
CA VAL A 227 -3.53 38.14 27.16
C VAL A 227 -4.76 37.99 28.05
N VAL A 228 -5.20 39.10 28.64
CA VAL A 228 -6.47 39.25 29.36
C VAL A 228 -7.32 40.25 28.60
N TRP A 229 -8.53 39.84 28.22
CA TRP A 229 -9.47 40.75 27.56
C TRP A 229 -10.19 41.58 28.61
N ILE A 230 -10.15 42.90 28.48
CA ILE A 230 -10.80 43.80 29.41
C ILE A 230 -11.83 44.68 28.69
N MET A 231 -12.92 44.99 29.39
CA MET A 231 -13.76 46.15 29.10
C MET A 231 -13.27 47.31 29.96
N LEU A 232 -12.71 48.33 29.32
CA LEU A 232 -12.21 49.55 29.92
C LEU A 232 -13.28 50.64 29.85
N SER A 233 -13.54 51.31 30.98
CA SER A 233 -14.32 52.55 31.04
C SER A 233 -13.47 53.66 31.65
N VAL A 234 -13.36 54.81 31.00
CA VAL A 234 -12.51 55.93 31.47
C VAL A 234 -13.30 57.22 31.54
N SER A 235 -13.12 57.98 32.62
CA SER A 235 -13.71 59.31 32.81
C SER A 235 -12.67 60.29 33.37
N LEU A 236 -12.79 61.58 33.02
CA LEU A 236 -11.88 62.63 33.47
C LEU A 236 -12.40 63.33 34.72
N VAL A 237 -11.54 63.53 35.72
CA VAL A 237 -11.81 64.40 36.87
C VAL A 237 -11.02 65.70 36.69
N CYS A 238 -11.71 66.83 36.85
CA CYS A 238 -11.13 68.17 36.78
C CYS A 238 -11.19 68.88 38.15
N ASP A 239 -10.35 69.89 38.33
CA ASP A 239 -10.39 70.79 39.49
C ASP A 239 -11.52 71.83 39.41
N ILE A 240 -11.61 72.70 40.44
CA ILE A 240 -12.60 73.79 40.51
C ILE A 240 -12.47 74.85 39.42
N HIS A 241 -11.33 74.89 38.72
CA HIS A 241 -11.05 75.79 37.60
C HIS A 241 -11.24 75.10 36.24
N GLY A 242 -11.67 73.84 36.23
CA GLY A 242 -11.90 73.05 35.03
C GLY A 242 -10.63 72.41 34.44
N GLN A 243 -9.50 72.44 35.15
CA GLN A 243 -8.25 71.82 34.70
C GLN A 243 -8.25 70.31 34.96
N PRO A 244 -7.83 69.46 34.01
CA PRO A 244 -7.71 68.02 34.20
C PRO A 244 -6.80 67.66 35.38
N LEU A 245 -7.24 66.77 36.28
CA LEU A 245 -6.45 66.27 37.43
C LEU A 245 -5.97 64.84 37.18
N TYR A 246 -6.90 63.90 36.99
CA TYR A 246 -6.61 62.49 36.77
C TYR A 246 -7.82 61.81 36.11
N PHE A 247 -7.62 60.59 35.60
CA PHE A 247 -8.68 59.73 35.10
C PHE A 247 -9.14 58.74 36.17
N ILE A 248 -10.44 58.45 36.19
CA ILE A 248 -10.99 57.28 36.87
C ILE A 248 -11.20 56.20 35.83
N THR A 249 -10.53 55.07 35.98
CA THR A 249 -10.63 53.91 35.08
C THR A 249 -11.30 52.74 35.79
N GLN A 250 -12.25 52.09 35.12
CA GLN A 250 -12.86 50.83 35.53
C GLN A 250 -12.49 49.75 34.53
N ILE A 251 -12.11 48.57 35.02
CA ILE A 251 -11.56 47.46 34.26
C ILE A 251 -12.32 46.19 34.62
N GLN A 252 -13.07 45.64 33.68
CA GLN A 252 -13.78 44.37 33.85
C GLN A 252 -13.13 43.30 32.97
N ASP A 253 -12.77 42.14 33.54
CA ASP A 253 -12.32 40.99 32.75
C ASP A 253 -13.50 40.38 31.97
N ILE A 254 -13.33 40.25 30.66
CA ILE A 254 -14.31 39.68 29.72
C ILE A 254 -13.74 38.47 28.95
N THR A 255 -12.65 37.87 29.44
CA THR A 255 -11.93 36.77 28.79
C THR A 255 -12.81 35.52 28.62
N GLU A 256 -13.56 35.13 29.65
CA GLU A 256 -14.47 33.97 29.59
C GLU A 256 -15.56 34.17 28.54
N ARG A 257 -16.18 35.35 28.50
CA ARG A 257 -17.19 35.71 27.50
C ARG A 257 -16.65 35.57 26.07
N LYS A 258 -15.42 36.02 25.82
CA LYS A 258 -14.77 35.88 24.51
C LYS A 258 -14.44 34.44 24.15
N ARG A 259 -14.04 33.59 25.11
CA ARG A 259 -13.80 32.15 24.87
C ARG A 259 -15.07 31.40 24.48
N VAL A 260 -16.20 31.68 25.14
CA VAL A 260 -17.50 31.07 24.80
C VAL A 260 -17.95 31.46 23.39
N GLU A 261 -17.82 32.74 23.04
CA GLU A 261 -18.14 33.24 21.69
C GLU A 261 -17.29 32.54 20.61
N GLN A 262 -15.98 32.43 20.82
CA GLN A 262 -15.08 31.71 19.91
C GLN A 262 -15.40 30.22 19.79
N THR A 263 -15.74 29.56 20.91
CA THR A 263 -16.09 28.14 20.91
C THR A 263 -17.36 27.89 20.09
N LEU A 264 -18.38 28.73 20.24
CA LEU A 264 -19.61 28.64 19.44
C LEU A 264 -19.34 28.88 17.95
N GLN A 265 -18.51 29.88 17.61
CA GLN A 265 -18.10 30.13 16.23
C GLN A 265 -17.34 28.95 15.64
N GLN A 266 -16.44 28.32 16.40
CA GLN A 266 -15.68 27.15 15.97
C GLN A 266 -16.59 25.93 15.75
N GLN A 267 -17.57 25.69 16.63
CA GLN A 267 -18.55 24.62 16.46
C GLN A 267 -19.41 24.83 15.20
N ALA A 268 -19.91 26.05 14.98
CA ALA A 268 -20.64 26.40 13.76
C ALA A 268 -19.78 26.21 12.50
N TYR A 269 -18.49 26.60 12.57
CA TYR A 269 -17.55 26.41 11.48
C TYR A 269 -17.31 24.92 11.17
N ILE A 270 -17.16 24.08 12.20
CA ILE A 270 -17.00 22.62 12.02
C ILE A 270 -18.25 22.03 11.36
N PHE A 271 -19.44 22.34 11.87
CA PHE A 271 -20.71 21.86 11.31
C PHE A 271 -20.86 22.22 9.83
N GLU A 272 -20.53 23.46 9.46
CA GLU A 272 -20.63 23.96 8.08
C GLU A 272 -19.52 23.45 7.13
N ASN A 273 -18.41 22.92 7.65
CA ASN A 273 -17.28 22.46 6.82
C ASN A 273 -17.02 20.95 6.90
N ILE A 274 -17.85 20.17 7.59
CA ILE A 274 -17.82 18.70 7.49
C ILE A 274 -18.14 18.28 6.06
N SER A 275 -17.41 17.28 5.54
CA SER A 275 -17.57 16.76 4.18
C SER A 275 -18.84 15.95 3.95
N ASP A 276 -19.37 15.33 5.01
CA ASP A 276 -20.62 14.59 4.99
C ASP A 276 -21.82 15.56 5.09
N GLY A 277 -22.91 15.27 4.37
CA GLY A 277 -24.13 16.06 4.43
C GLY A 277 -24.84 15.86 5.75
N VAL A 278 -24.81 16.87 6.63
CA VAL A 278 -25.49 16.84 7.92
C VAL A 278 -26.81 17.59 7.82
N ILE A 279 -27.89 16.88 8.17
CA ILE A 279 -29.26 17.36 8.10
C ILE A 279 -29.88 17.18 9.48
N VAL A 280 -30.55 18.21 9.99
CA VAL A 280 -31.32 18.11 11.23
C VAL A 280 -32.79 18.24 10.89
N THR A 281 -33.64 17.32 11.36
CA THR A 281 -35.08 17.36 11.16
C THR A 281 -35.84 17.36 12.48
N ASP A 282 -37.06 17.89 12.48
CA ASP A 282 -38.01 17.67 13.56
C ASP A 282 -38.51 16.21 13.57
N LEU A 283 -39.33 15.86 14.57
CA LEU A 283 -39.96 14.53 14.68
C LEU A 283 -40.96 14.23 13.55
N SER A 284 -41.41 15.25 12.81
CA SER A 284 -42.28 15.11 11.63
C SER A 284 -41.49 15.02 10.32
N GLY A 285 -40.16 14.94 10.39
CA GLY A 285 -39.26 14.87 9.24
C GLY A 285 -39.09 16.18 8.47
N ARG A 286 -39.44 17.34 9.05
CA ARG A 286 -39.18 18.65 8.45
C ARG A 286 -37.78 19.14 8.76
N VAL A 287 -37.08 19.67 7.76
CA VAL A 287 -35.69 20.15 7.91
C VAL A 287 -35.64 21.40 8.80
N ILE A 288 -34.89 21.29 9.90
CA ILE A 288 -34.55 22.36 10.85
C ILE A 288 -33.19 22.98 10.50
N ASP A 289 -32.22 22.15 10.08
CA ASP A 289 -30.87 22.61 9.73
C ASP A 289 -30.27 21.76 8.61
N TRP A 290 -29.34 22.36 7.87
CA TRP A 290 -28.81 21.86 6.61
C TRP A 290 -27.42 22.43 6.34
N ASN A 291 -26.37 21.63 6.48
CA ASN A 291 -25.00 22.12 6.32
C ASN A 291 -24.60 22.31 4.85
N ARG A 292 -23.49 23.03 4.62
CA ARG A 292 -22.95 23.27 3.27
C ARG A 292 -22.66 22.00 2.44
N ALA A 293 -22.25 20.90 3.08
CA ALA A 293 -22.02 19.65 2.36
C ALA A 293 -23.32 19.02 1.85
N ALA A 294 -24.42 19.10 2.62
CA ALA A 294 -25.73 18.68 2.17
C ALA A 294 -26.20 19.51 0.96
N GLU A 295 -25.91 20.83 0.93
CA GLU A 295 -26.21 21.67 -0.24
C GLU A 295 -25.51 21.18 -1.50
N LYS A 296 -24.21 20.89 -1.41
CA LYS A 296 -23.43 20.37 -2.54
C LYS A 296 -23.87 18.96 -2.95
N MET A 297 -24.21 18.11 -1.98
CA MET A 297 -24.56 16.72 -2.21
C MET A 297 -25.93 16.56 -2.89
N PHE A 298 -26.93 17.31 -2.44
CA PHE A 298 -28.31 17.17 -2.89
C PHE A 298 -28.77 18.28 -3.85
N GLY A 299 -28.01 19.37 -3.98
CA GLY A 299 -28.26 20.46 -4.93
C GLY A 299 -29.31 21.48 -4.47
N TYR A 300 -29.80 21.38 -3.24
CA TYR A 300 -30.73 22.34 -2.65
C TYR A 300 -30.01 23.26 -1.68
N SER A 301 -30.31 24.57 -1.72
CA SER A 301 -29.77 25.48 -0.70
C SER A 301 -30.54 25.34 0.62
N LYS A 302 -29.90 25.66 1.75
CA LYS A 302 -30.50 25.64 3.10
C LYS A 302 -31.81 26.44 3.13
N ALA A 303 -31.82 27.63 2.54
CA ALA A 303 -33.01 28.49 2.48
C ALA A 303 -34.19 27.84 1.72
N GLU A 304 -33.93 26.97 0.75
CA GLU A 304 -34.97 26.29 -0.03
C GLU A 304 -35.59 25.11 0.71
N VAL A 305 -34.88 24.48 1.65
CA VAL A 305 -35.29 23.22 2.29
C VAL A 305 -35.80 23.40 3.72
N LEU A 306 -35.46 24.49 4.39
CA LEU A 306 -35.96 24.77 5.74
C LEU A 306 -37.49 24.68 5.81
N GLY A 307 -38.00 23.88 6.75
CA GLY A 307 -39.43 23.61 6.96
C GLY A 307 -40.08 22.63 5.98
N LYS A 308 -39.39 22.24 4.90
CA LYS A 308 -39.86 21.19 3.98
C LYS A 308 -39.58 19.80 4.54
N ASN A 309 -40.36 18.83 4.10
CA ASN A 309 -40.19 17.43 4.51
C ASN A 309 -38.98 16.81 3.78
N LEU A 310 -38.18 16.01 4.49
CA LEU A 310 -36.96 15.36 3.98
C LEU A 310 -37.22 14.38 2.81
N GLY A 311 -38.47 13.94 2.63
CA GLY A 311 -38.89 13.08 1.50
C GLY A 311 -38.62 13.65 0.11
N ILE A 312 -38.32 14.95 -0.02
CA ILE A 312 -37.89 15.57 -1.29
C ILE A 312 -36.60 14.97 -1.87
N LEU A 313 -35.81 14.27 -1.05
CA LEU A 313 -34.56 13.63 -1.48
C LEU A 313 -34.77 12.24 -2.06
N HIS A 314 -35.99 11.71 -2.08
CA HIS A 314 -36.28 10.35 -2.55
C HIS A 314 -37.38 10.39 -3.62
N LYS A 315 -37.49 9.32 -4.41
CA LYS A 315 -38.65 9.15 -5.30
C LYS A 315 -39.91 9.01 -4.45
N PRO A 316 -41.07 9.56 -4.87
CA PRO A 316 -42.31 9.49 -4.09
C PRO A 316 -42.71 8.07 -3.67
N GLU A 317 -42.46 7.09 -4.54
CA GLU A 317 -42.75 5.66 -4.32
C GLU A 317 -41.85 5.02 -3.24
N GLU A 318 -40.61 5.49 -3.12
CA GLU A 318 -39.60 4.96 -2.17
C GLU A 318 -39.62 5.73 -0.84
N SER A 319 -40.02 7.01 -0.85
CA SER A 319 -39.96 7.90 0.31
C SER A 319 -40.81 7.42 1.47
N ALA A 320 -42.07 7.01 1.24
CA ALA A 320 -42.98 6.67 2.34
C ALA A 320 -42.54 5.39 3.08
N VAL A 321 -42.12 4.37 2.34
CA VAL A 321 -41.67 3.09 2.90
C VAL A 321 -40.37 3.26 3.68
N LEU A 322 -39.43 4.03 3.13
CA LEU A 322 -38.15 4.31 3.76
C LEU A 322 -38.31 5.14 5.04
N THR A 323 -39.12 6.21 5.00
CA THR A 323 -39.38 7.04 6.17
C THR A 323 -39.99 6.23 7.31
N GLN A 324 -40.95 5.35 7.03
CA GLN A 324 -41.54 4.49 8.06
C GLN A 324 -40.51 3.55 8.67
N LYS A 325 -39.70 2.89 7.83
CA LYS A 325 -38.64 1.97 8.31
C LYS A 325 -37.62 2.67 9.20
N ILE A 326 -37.20 3.88 8.82
CA ILE A 326 -36.27 4.69 9.61
C ILE A 326 -36.89 5.06 10.95
N ILE A 327 -38.15 5.51 10.97
CA ILE A 327 -38.87 5.88 12.19
C ILE A 327 -38.98 4.68 13.15
N ASP A 328 -39.38 3.51 12.65
CA ASP A 328 -39.57 2.30 13.46
C ASP A 328 -38.25 1.83 14.11
N GLU A 329 -37.15 1.84 13.35
CA GLU A 329 -35.81 1.49 13.86
C GLU A 329 -35.23 2.56 14.81
N LEU A 330 -35.49 3.85 14.57
CA LEU A 330 -35.11 4.91 15.50
C LEU A 330 -35.84 4.78 16.85
N HIS A 331 -37.12 4.39 16.85
CA HIS A 331 -37.89 4.17 18.07
C HIS A 331 -37.41 2.95 18.88
N THR A 332 -36.93 1.91 18.21
CA THR A 332 -36.55 0.63 18.85
C THR A 332 -35.07 0.57 19.23
N ALA A 333 -34.18 1.13 18.41
CA ALA A 333 -32.73 1.00 18.55
C ALA A 333 -32.00 2.34 18.80
N ASN A 334 -32.71 3.48 18.86
CA ASN A 334 -32.13 4.83 19.01
C ASN A 334 -31.07 5.19 17.96
N ARG A 335 -31.04 4.48 16.83
CA ARG A 335 -30.13 4.71 15.71
C ARG A 335 -30.63 3.97 14.49
N TRP A 336 -30.52 4.60 13.33
CA TRP A 336 -30.67 3.94 12.04
C TRP A 336 -29.38 4.10 11.24
N ALA A 337 -28.97 3.07 10.51
CA ALA A 337 -27.84 3.15 9.61
C ALA A 337 -28.08 2.27 8.37
N GLY A 338 -27.80 2.79 7.19
CA GLY A 338 -27.96 2.04 5.95
C GLY A 338 -27.68 2.86 4.70
N GLU A 339 -27.68 2.17 3.57
CA GLU A 339 -27.56 2.79 2.25
C GLU A 339 -28.94 3.25 1.76
N ILE A 340 -29.01 4.49 1.26
CA ILE A 340 -30.22 5.11 0.76
C ILE A 340 -29.94 5.69 -0.63
N ASN A 341 -30.86 5.46 -1.57
CA ASN A 341 -30.85 6.16 -2.85
C ASN A 341 -31.43 7.56 -2.69
N PHE A 342 -30.75 8.57 -3.22
CA PHE A 342 -31.25 9.94 -3.23
C PHE A 342 -31.39 10.49 -4.65
N VAL A 343 -32.26 11.49 -4.79
CA VAL A 343 -32.49 12.27 -6.00
C VAL A 343 -32.08 13.71 -5.72
N ARG A 344 -31.17 14.24 -6.53
CA ARG A 344 -30.76 15.65 -6.49
C ARG A 344 -31.84 16.56 -7.09
N LYS A 345 -31.73 17.86 -6.83
CA LYS A 345 -32.61 18.89 -7.43
C LYS A 345 -32.65 18.86 -8.98
N ASP A 346 -31.56 18.51 -9.63
CA ASP A 346 -31.45 18.39 -11.09
C ASP A 346 -32.00 17.07 -11.66
N GLY A 347 -32.51 16.18 -10.79
CA GLY A 347 -33.03 14.86 -11.16
C GLY A 347 -31.99 13.75 -11.22
N THR A 348 -30.70 14.05 -11.05
CA THR A 348 -29.65 13.02 -10.99
C THR A 348 -29.79 12.19 -9.71
N GLN A 349 -29.48 10.90 -9.83
CA GLN A 349 -29.60 9.94 -8.73
C GLN A 349 -28.22 9.59 -8.17
N GLY A 350 -28.16 9.32 -6.88
CA GLY A 350 -26.96 8.85 -6.20
C GLY A 350 -27.31 7.94 -5.04
N VAL A 351 -26.27 7.39 -4.41
CA VAL A 351 -26.38 6.54 -3.22
C VAL A 351 -25.61 7.19 -2.08
N CYS A 352 -26.26 7.33 -0.93
CA CYS A 352 -25.62 7.78 0.30
C CYS A 352 -25.66 6.68 1.36
N GLU A 353 -24.56 6.53 2.09
CA GLU A 353 -24.54 5.84 3.37
C GLU A 353 -25.00 6.85 4.43
N THR A 354 -26.13 6.55 5.07
CA THR A 354 -26.80 7.49 5.98
C THR A 354 -26.91 6.89 7.37
N VAL A 355 -26.65 7.73 8.38
CA VAL A 355 -26.89 7.40 9.80
C VAL A 355 -27.84 8.44 10.38
N PHE A 356 -28.95 7.99 10.95
CA PHE A 356 -29.87 8.83 11.72
C PHE A 356 -29.74 8.55 13.22
N VAL A 357 -29.71 9.61 14.03
CA VAL A 357 -29.65 9.55 15.50
C VAL A 357 -30.62 10.58 16.09
N PRO A 358 -31.46 10.21 17.07
CA PRO A 358 -32.34 11.15 17.75
C PRO A 358 -31.57 12.06 18.71
N LEU A 359 -31.96 13.33 18.76
CA LEU A 359 -31.50 14.32 19.73
C LEU A 359 -32.55 14.46 20.83
N TYR A 360 -32.10 14.51 22.09
CA TYR A 360 -32.97 14.60 23.27
C TYR A 360 -32.84 15.95 23.96
N ASN A 361 -33.92 16.42 24.58
CA ASN A 361 -33.88 17.55 25.50
C ASN A 361 -33.32 17.15 26.88
N ALA A 362 -33.14 18.14 27.76
CA ALA A 362 -32.70 17.94 29.15
C ALA A 362 -33.63 17.04 30.00
N HIS A 363 -34.86 16.79 29.54
CA HIS A 363 -35.85 15.91 30.18
C HIS A 363 -35.88 14.50 29.56
N GLY A 364 -34.98 14.17 28.63
CA GLY A 364 -34.87 12.86 28.01
C GLY A 364 -35.91 12.57 26.93
N GLN A 365 -36.65 13.57 26.44
CA GLN A 365 -37.60 13.42 25.33
C GLN A 365 -36.94 13.77 23.99
N PRO A 366 -37.20 13.02 22.91
CA PRO A 366 -36.64 13.31 21.60
C PRO A 366 -37.22 14.62 21.06
N THR A 367 -36.38 15.50 20.53
CA THR A 367 -36.77 16.81 19.98
C THR A 367 -36.49 16.95 18.49
N ALA A 368 -35.46 16.28 18.00
CA ALA A 368 -35.02 16.33 16.60
C ALA A 368 -34.30 15.03 16.23
N THR A 369 -34.03 14.86 14.94
CA THR A 369 -33.19 13.76 14.42
C THR A 369 -32.06 14.35 13.60
N ILE A 370 -30.84 13.89 13.84
CA ILE A 370 -29.66 14.24 13.05
C ILE A 370 -29.41 13.13 12.03
N GLY A 371 -29.27 13.49 10.76
CA GLY A 371 -28.90 12.62 9.66
C GLY A 371 -27.53 12.99 9.13
N VAL A 372 -26.57 12.07 9.18
CA VAL A 372 -25.25 12.23 8.54
C VAL A 372 -25.25 11.37 7.28
N ASN A 373 -25.02 12.00 6.13
CA ASN A 373 -25.12 11.38 4.82
C ASN A 373 -23.76 11.46 4.11
N ARG A 374 -23.17 10.31 3.80
CA ARG A 374 -21.94 10.21 3.02
C ARG A 374 -22.26 9.75 1.61
N ASN A 375 -21.86 10.52 0.61
CA ASN A 375 -22.05 10.12 -0.78
C ASN A 375 -21.07 8.99 -1.13
N ILE A 376 -21.60 7.82 -1.53
CA ILE A 376 -20.82 6.64 -1.92
C ILE A 376 -21.04 6.25 -3.39
N THR A 377 -21.65 7.14 -4.18
CA THR A 377 -22.03 6.87 -5.58
C THR A 377 -20.82 6.47 -6.43
N GLU A 378 -19.74 7.26 -6.38
CA GLU A 378 -18.50 6.96 -7.14
C GLU A 378 -17.87 5.63 -6.71
N ARG A 379 -17.89 5.33 -5.40
CA ARG A 379 -17.36 4.06 -4.86
C ARG A 379 -18.13 2.87 -5.41
N LYS A 380 -19.47 2.91 -5.38
CA LYS A 380 -20.33 1.84 -5.89
C LYS A 380 -20.20 1.64 -7.40
N GLN A 381 -20.07 2.73 -8.16
CA GLN A 381 -19.82 2.65 -9.60
C GLN A 381 -18.47 1.98 -9.91
N ALA A 382 -17.43 2.33 -9.16
CA ALA A 382 -16.12 1.71 -9.31
C ALA A 382 -16.12 0.22 -8.92
N GLU A 383 -16.78 -0.14 -7.82
CA GLU A 383 -16.95 -1.54 -7.40
C GLU A 383 -17.69 -2.37 -8.46
N ALA A 384 -18.79 -1.85 -9.01
CA ALA A 384 -19.55 -2.53 -10.06
C ALA A 384 -18.73 -2.69 -11.35
N ALA A 385 -18.00 -1.65 -11.77
CA ALA A 385 -17.13 -1.70 -12.93
C ALA A 385 -15.98 -2.71 -12.75
N LEU A 386 -15.40 -2.78 -11.55
CA LEU A 386 -14.35 -3.74 -11.22
C LEU A 386 -14.88 -5.18 -11.26
N GLN A 387 -16.06 -5.43 -10.68
CA GLN A 387 -16.70 -6.74 -10.70
C GLN A 387 -16.96 -7.20 -12.15
N GLN A 388 -17.52 -6.32 -12.98
CA GLN A 388 -17.77 -6.60 -14.39
C GLN A 388 -16.47 -6.89 -15.16
N ALA A 389 -15.40 -6.12 -14.92
CA ALA A 389 -14.10 -6.35 -15.54
C ALA A 389 -13.49 -7.70 -15.10
N ASN A 390 -13.63 -8.08 -13.82
CA ASN A 390 -13.11 -9.33 -13.29
C ASN A 390 -13.83 -10.56 -13.86
N GLU A 391 -15.15 -10.46 -14.06
CA GLU A 391 -15.96 -11.48 -14.74
C GLU A 391 -15.52 -11.64 -16.21
N GLN A 392 -15.28 -10.52 -16.92
CA GLN A 392 -14.77 -10.54 -18.29
C GLN A 392 -13.37 -11.15 -18.38
N LEU A 393 -12.46 -10.77 -17.48
CA LEU A 393 -11.10 -11.32 -17.43
C LEU A 393 -11.11 -12.83 -17.18
N THR A 394 -11.94 -13.30 -16.26
CA THR A 394 -12.07 -14.73 -15.96
C THR A 394 -12.52 -15.52 -17.20
N SER A 395 -13.49 -15.00 -17.95
CA SER A 395 -13.94 -15.61 -19.21
C SER A 395 -12.82 -15.65 -20.26
N TRP A 396 -12.05 -14.57 -20.42
CA TRP A 396 -10.92 -14.52 -21.35
C TRP A 396 -9.79 -15.48 -20.98
N VAL A 397 -9.45 -15.60 -19.70
CA VAL A 397 -8.43 -16.54 -19.22
C VAL A 397 -8.80 -17.97 -19.59
N GLN A 398 -10.05 -18.39 -19.34
CA GLN A 398 -10.53 -19.73 -19.70
C GLN A 398 -10.45 -19.99 -21.22
N GLN A 399 -10.81 -19.01 -22.05
CA GLN A 399 -10.69 -19.13 -23.50
C GLN A 399 -9.23 -19.26 -23.97
N LEU A 400 -8.31 -18.51 -23.34
CA LEU A 400 -6.88 -18.58 -23.66
C LEU A 400 -6.27 -19.92 -23.24
N GLU A 401 -6.61 -20.44 -22.06
CA GLU A 401 -6.15 -21.75 -21.61
C GLU A 401 -6.59 -22.86 -22.56
N GLN A 402 -7.85 -22.83 -23.01
CA GLN A 402 -8.36 -23.79 -23.99
C GLN A 402 -7.58 -23.68 -25.32
N ARG A 403 -7.30 -22.47 -25.81
CA ARG A 403 -6.51 -22.26 -27.04
C ARG A 403 -5.06 -22.70 -26.90
N ASN A 404 -4.42 -22.43 -25.77
CA ASN A 404 -3.05 -22.89 -25.51
C ASN A 404 -2.97 -24.42 -25.48
N HIS A 405 -3.98 -25.09 -24.90
CA HIS A 405 -4.06 -26.54 -24.91
C HIS A 405 -4.18 -27.10 -26.34
N GLU A 406 -5.05 -26.52 -27.18
CA GLU A 406 -5.17 -26.90 -28.59
C GLU A 406 -3.85 -26.74 -29.36
N ILE A 407 -3.14 -25.62 -29.16
CA ILE A 407 -1.83 -25.36 -29.80
C ILE A 407 -0.78 -26.39 -29.35
N ALA A 408 -0.74 -26.72 -28.06
CA ALA A 408 0.20 -27.71 -27.52
C ALA A 408 -0.02 -29.10 -28.13
N LEU A 409 -1.28 -29.55 -28.22
CA LEU A 409 -1.64 -30.82 -28.86
C LEU A 409 -1.30 -30.82 -30.36
N LEU A 410 -1.53 -29.72 -31.07
CA LEU A 410 -1.12 -29.56 -32.47
C LEU A 410 0.39 -29.68 -32.65
N SER A 411 1.18 -29.06 -31.76
CA SER A 411 2.65 -29.15 -31.80
C SER A 411 3.10 -30.58 -31.57
N GLN A 412 2.59 -31.23 -30.52
CA GLN A 412 2.89 -32.62 -30.21
C GLN A 412 2.53 -33.54 -31.38
N MET A 413 1.39 -33.29 -32.05
CA MET A 413 0.99 -34.06 -33.22
C MET A 413 2.00 -33.88 -34.37
N SER A 414 2.44 -32.66 -34.64
CA SER A 414 3.46 -32.39 -35.65
C SER A 414 4.76 -33.13 -35.36
N ASP A 415 5.21 -33.13 -34.10
CA ASP A 415 6.47 -33.77 -33.70
C ASP A 415 6.42 -35.29 -33.89
N ILE A 416 5.33 -35.94 -33.48
CA ILE A 416 5.18 -37.39 -33.64
C ILE A 416 5.08 -37.76 -35.13
N LEU A 417 4.34 -36.99 -35.94
CA LEU A 417 4.21 -37.28 -37.38
C LEU A 417 5.53 -37.12 -38.14
N GLN A 418 6.40 -36.20 -37.72
CA GLN A 418 7.74 -36.05 -38.31
C GLN A 418 8.68 -37.21 -37.95
N ALA A 419 8.43 -37.92 -36.85
CA ALA A 419 9.23 -39.06 -36.42
C ALA A 419 8.85 -40.38 -37.11
N CYS A 420 7.71 -40.43 -37.81
CA CYS A 420 7.30 -41.62 -38.56
C CYS A 420 8.26 -41.93 -39.71
N LEU A 421 8.48 -43.22 -39.99
CA LEU A 421 9.35 -43.67 -41.08
C LEU A 421 8.58 -44.06 -42.34
N THR A 422 7.32 -44.50 -42.19
CA THR A 422 6.46 -44.88 -43.32
C THR A 422 5.11 -44.21 -43.24
N VAL A 423 4.42 -44.18 -44.37
CA VAL A 423 3.07 -43.61 -44.47
C VAL A 423 2.06 -44.45 -43.70
N GLU A 424 2.21 -45.78 -43.66
CA GLU A 424 1.31 -46.67 -42.89
C GLU A 424 1.44 -46.47 -41.38
N GLU A 425 2.63 -46.17 -40.88
CA GLU A 425 2.86 -45.81 -39.49
C GLU A 425 2.13 -44.51 -39.15
N ALA A 426 2.30 -43.48 -39.99
CA ALA A 426 1.64 -42.20 -39.83
C ALA A 426 0.10 -42.35 -39.78
N TYR A 427 -0.50 -43.20 -40.62
CA TYR A 427 -1.96 -43.43 -40.59
C TYR A 427 -2.46 -43.93 -39.22
N LYS A 428 -1.73 -44.84 -38.57
CA LYS A 428 -2.13 -45.35 -37.24
C LYS A 428 -2.02 -44.28 -36.16
N VAL A 429 -0.94 -43.50 -36.22
CA VAL A 429 -0.65 -42.42 -35.28
C VAL A 429 -1.68 -41.28 -35.40
N ILE A 430 -2.05 -40.89 -36.63
CA ILE A 430 -3.02 -39.80 -36.88
C ILE A 430 -4.35 -40.07 -36.17
N ALA A 431 -4.88 -41.29 -36.23
CA ALA A 431 -6.15 -41.62 -35.58
C ALA A 431 -6.10 -41.44 -34.05
N GLN A 432 -4.96 -41.76 -33.42
CA GLN A 432 -4.77 -41.60 -31.98
C GLN A 432 -4.63 -40.13 -31.56
N LEU A 433 -4.07 -39.29 -32.43
CA LEU A 433 -3.80 -37.87 -32.13
C LEU A 433 -5.00 -36.96 -32.43
N ILE A 434 -5.86 -37.35 -33.38
CA ILE A 434 -7.08 -36.59 -33.70
C ILE A 434 -8.13 -36.73 -32.58
N GLN A 435 -8.25 -37.89 -31.94
CA GLN A 435 -9.30 -38.13 -30.95
C GLN A 435 -9.25 -37.17 -29.74
N PRO A 436 -8.09 -36.87 -29.11
CA PRO A 436 -8.02 -35.85 -28.05
C PRO A 436 -8.37 -34.43 -28.51
N LEU A 437 -8.10 -34.09 -29.78
CA LEU A 437 -8.44 -32.78 -30.35
C LEU A 437 -9.95 -32.65 -30.64
N PHE A 438 -10.63 -33.78 -30.87
CA PHE A 438 -12.06 -33.84 -31.22
C PHE A 438 -12.77 -35.02 -30.52
N PRO A 439 -12.92 -34.97 -29.18
CA PRO A 439 -13.39 -36.12 -28.38
C PRO A 439 -14.82 -36.57 -28.69
N GLU A 440 -15.72 -35.63 -29.02
CA GLU A 440 -17.15 -35.87 -29.31
C GLU A 440 -17.43 -36.11 -30.80
N THR A 441 -16.41 -36.53 -31.56
CA THR A 441 -16.53 -36.76 -33.00
C THR A 441 -15.99 -38.14 -33.37
N SER A 442 -16.63 -38.75 -34.36
CA SER A 442 -16.10 -39.91 -35.08
C SER A 442 -15.65 -39.47 -36.47
N GLY A 443 -14.79 -40.26 -37.10
CA GLY A 443 -14.27 -39.87 -38.40
C GLY A 443 -13.24 -40.79 -39.00
N GLY A 444 -12.67 -40.34 -40.12
CA GLY A 444 -11.65 -41.08 -40.83
C GLY A 444 -10.70 -40.22 -41.65
N VAL A 445 -9.52 -40.77 -41.86
CA VAL A 445 -8.53 -40.25 -42.81
C VAL A 445 -8.75 -40.99 -44.12
N PHE A 446 -8.96 -40.23 -45.18
CA PHE A 446 -9.20 -40.74 -46.52
C PHE A 446 -8.09 -40.27 -47.44
N ILE A 447 -7.55 -41.16 -48.26
CA ILE A 447 -6.41 -40.90 -49.14
C ILE A 447 -6.82 -41.11 -50.60
N ILE A 448 -6.36 -40.21 -51.47
CA ILE A 448 -6.54 -40.36 -52.91
C ILE A 448 -5.51 -41.38 -53.43
N SER A 449 -5.99 -42.37 -54.18
CA SER A 449 -5.15 -43.38 -54.79
C SER A 449 -4.20 -42.78 -55.84
N SER A 450 -3.13 -43.50 -56.19
CA SER A 450 -2.14 -43.05 -57.19
C SER A 450 -2.74 -42.82 -58.59
N SER A 451 -3.87 -43.48 -58.92
CA SER A 451 -4.60 -43.24 -60.17
C SER A 451 -5.47 -41.97 -60.14
N LYS A 452 -5.55 -41.27 -59.00
CA LYS A 452 -6.40 -40.09 -58.75
C LYS A 452 -7.90 -40.32 -59.00
N HIS A 453 -8.35 -41.57 -59.09
CA HIS A 453 -9.74 -41.92 -59.41
C HIS A 453 -10.56 -42.37 -58.21
N LEU A 454 -9.90 -42.82 -57.15
CA LEU A 454 -10.53 -43.35 -55.95
C LEU A 454 -9.98 -42.66 -54.70
N VAL A 455 -10.83 -42.56 -53.71
CA VAL A 455 -10.55 -42.13 -52.35
C VAL A 455 -10.86 -43.30 -51.43
N GLU A 456 -9.93 -43.67 -50.55
CA GLU A 456 -10.06 -44.81 -49.65
C GLU A 456 -9.82 -44.42 -48.20
N ALA A 457 -10.61 -44.99 -47.28
CA ALA A 457 -10.41 -44.85 -45.84
C ALA A 457 -9.19 -45.67 -45.40
N VAL A 458 -8.15 -45.00 -44.91
CA VAL A 458 -6.93 -45.67 -44.43
C VAL A 458 -6.92 -45.88 -42.92
N THR A 459 -7.62 -45.02 -42.17
CA THR A 459 -7.79 -45.15 -40.73
C THR A 459 -9.06 -44.43 -40.27
N THR A 460 -9.58 -44.80 -39.10
CA THR A 460 -10.81 -44.26 -38.52
C THR A 460 -10.67 -44.09 -37.01
N TRP A 461 -11.40 -43.15 -36.42
CA TRP A 461 -11.44 -42.91 -34.97
C TRP A 461 -12.89 -42.71 -34.48
N GLY A 462 -13.07 -42.84 -33.16
CA GLY A 462 -14.37 -42.73 -32.49
C GLY A 462 -15.16 -44.04 -32.45
N ASP A 463 -16.18 -44.07 -31.60
CA ASP A 463 -17.13 -45.19 -31.51
C ASP A 463 -18.22 -45.03 -32.57
N SER A 464 -18.58 -46.14 -33.23
CA SER A 464 -19.57 -46.28 -34.31
C SER A 464 -19.09 -45.90 -35.73
N THR A 465 -19.50 -46.73 -36.69
CA THR A 465 -19.29 -46.65 -38.14
C THR A 465 -19.14 -45.22 -38.66
N VAL A 466 -18.00 -44.93 -39.30
CA VAL A 466 -17.83 -43.70 -40.07
C VAL A 466 -19.03 -43.55 -41.00
N ALA A 467 -19.77 -42.45 -40.91
CA ALA A 467 -20.94 -42.15 -41.74
C ALA A 467 -20.54 -41.83 -43.20
N SER A 468 -19.61 -42.59 -43.77
CA SER A 468 -19.07 -42.44 -45.11
C SER A 468 -18.69 -43.80 -45.69
N LYS A 469 -18.93 -43.95 -46.99
CA LYS A 469 -18.43 -45.08 -47.79
C LYS A 469 -16.91 -45.18 -47.64
N LYS A 470 -16.40 -46.41 -47.47
CA LYS A 470 -14.95 -46.67 -47.33
C LYS A 470 -14.14 -46.36 -48.59
N VAL A 471 -14.76 -46.51 -49.77
CA VAL A 471 -14.14 -46.22 -51.06
C VAL A 471 -15.13 -45.47 -51.95
N PHE A 472 -14.71 -44.35 -52.54
CA PHE A 472 -15.57 -43.52 -53.40
C PHE A 472 -14.77 -42.69 -54.41
N SER A 473 -15.46 -42.06 -55.37
CA SER A 473 -14.82 -41.14 -56.33
C SER A 473 -14.60 -39.76 -55.71
N PRO A 474 -13.47 -39.06 -55.95
CA PRO A 474 -13.24 -37.69 -55.46
C PRO A 474 -14.38 -36.71 -55.80
N LYS A 475 -15.12 -36.95 -56.89
CA LYS A 475 -16.28 -36.15 -57.32
C LYS A 475 -17.47 -36.23 -56.35
N ASN A 476 -17.52 -37.26 -55.50
CA ASN A 476 -18.60 -37.45 -54.54
C ASN A 476 -18.45 -36.59 -53.28
N CYS A 477 -17.29 -35.90 -53.12
CA CYS A 477 -17.00 -35.01 -52.00
C CYS A 477 -16.88 -33.55 -52.46
N TRP A 478 -17.68 -32.66 -51.87
CA TRP A 478 -17.61 -31.23 -52.15
C TRP A 478 -16.30 -30.59 -51.71
N ALA A 479 -15.72 -31.06 -50.61
CA ALA A 479 -14.47 -30.52 -50.10
C ALA A 479 -13.29 -30.75 -51.07
N LEU A 480 -13.19 -31.97 -51.60
CA LEU A 480 -12.18 -32.33 -52.61
C LEU A 480 -12.41 -31.60 -53.94
N ARG A 481 -13.66 -31.43 -54.37
CA ARG A 481 -14.01 -30.69 -55.60
C ARG A 481 -13.65 -29.21 -55.54
N ARG A 482 -13.81 -28.60 -54.37
CA ARG A 482 -13.59 -27.16 -54.15
C ARG A 482 -12.20 -26.83 -53.63
N GLY A 483 -11.46 -27.83 -53.13
CA GLY A 483 -10.19 -27.63 -52.42
C GLY A 483 -10.34 -26.81 -51.13
N ARG A 484 -11.54 -26.81 -50.50
CA ARG A 484 -11.84 -26.09 -49.26
C ARG A 484 -12.69 -26.96 -48.34
N SER A 485 -12.70 -26.68 -47.04
CA SER A 485 -13.56 -27.39 -46.10
C SER A 485 -15.04 -27.27 -46.48
N HIS A 486 -15.79 -28.34 -46.25
CA HIS A 486 -17.21 -28.43 -46.53
C HIS A 486 -17.95 -28.97 -45.31
N PHE A 487 -18.86 -28.16 -44.78
CA PHE A 487 -19.67 -28.47 -43.60
C PHE A 487 -21.12 -28.68 -44.03
N ALA A 488 -21.77 -29.70 -43.47
CA ALA A 488 -23.16 -30.04 -43.71
C ALA A 488 -23.83 -30.45 -42.39
N THR A 489 -25.10 -30.08 -42.21
CA THR A 489 -25.94 -30.42 -41.05
C THR A 489 -27.16 -31.20 -41.53
N ALA A 490 -27.77 -32.03 -40.68
CA ALA A 490 -28.96 -32.82 -40.99
C ALA A 490 -30.21 -32.01 -41.43
N ASP A 491 -30.12 -30.68 -41.50
CA ASP A 491 -31.20 -29.82 -41.96
C ASP A 491 -31.34 -29.85 -43.49
N ASP A 492 -32.59 -29.76 -43.96
CA ASP A 492 -33.04 -29.91 -45.36
C ASP A 492 -32.49 -28.85 -46.35
N HIS A 493 -31.59 -27.98 -45.90
CA HIS A 493 -31.02 -26.88 -46.68
C HIS A 493 -29.51 -27.02 -46.93
N SER A 494 -28.83 -28.00 -46.34
CA SER A 494 -27.39 -28.17 -46.52
C SER A 494 -27.04 -29.13 -47.67
N LEU A 495 -25.98 -28.81 -48.43
CA LEU A 495 -25.54 -29.66 -49.54
C LEU A 495 -24.71 -30.83 -49.00
N HIS A 496 -25.26 -32.04 -48.98
CA HIS A 496 -24.54 -33.21 -48.51
C HIS A 496 -23.53 -33.73 -49.54
N CYS A 497 -22.46 -34.35 -49.04
CA CYS A 497 -21.55 -35.11 -49.88
C CYS A 497 -22.16 -36.49 -50.15
N SER A 498 -22.30 -36.86 -51.42
CA SER A 498 -22.82 -38.18 -51.87
C SER A 498 -22.00 -39.43 -51.45
N HIS A 499 -20.85 -39.24 -50.79
CA HIS A 499 -20.11 -40.33 -50.16
C HIS A 499 -20.58 -40.64 -48.72
N ILE A 500 -21.35 -39.73 -48.10
CA ILE A 500 -21.97 -39.93 -46.80
C ILE A 500 -23.13 -40.92 -46.99
N GLU A 501 -23.24 -41.91 -46.09
CA GLU A 501 -24.30 -42.92 -46.16
C GLU A 501 -25.58 -42.36 -45.51
N GLU A 502 -26.66 -42.24 -46.30
CA GLU A 502 -27.92 -41.60 -45.89
C GLU A 502 -28.53 -42.26 -44.64
N ASP A 503 -28.43 -43.58 -44.52
CA ASP A 503 -28.94 -44.35 -43.37
C ASP A 503 -28.21 -44.05 -42.05
N LEU A 504 -27.01 -43.44 -42.13
CA LEU A 504 -26.15 -43.13 -40.98
C LEU A 504 -26.02 -41.62 -40.74
N PHE A 505 -26.68 -40.79 -41.55
CA PHE A 505 -26.54 -39.36 -41.46
C PHE A 505 -27.53 -38.76 -40.44
N GLY A 506 -27.09 -38.71 -39.18
CA GLY A 506 -27.72 -37.90 -38.12
C GLY A 506 -26.74 -36.87 -37.59
N GLY A 507 -27.11 -35.58 -37.55
CA GLY A 507 -26.29 -34.53 -36.95
C GLY A 507 -25.41 -33.74 -37.94
N GLU A 508 -24.11 -33.63 -37.66
CA GLU A 508 -23.17 -32.75 -38.38
C GLU A 508 -22.06 -33.54 -39.06
N ALA A 509 -21.61 -33.05 -40.23
CA ALA A 509 -20.49 -33.61 -40.96
C ALA A 509 -19.57 -32.50 -41.49
N LEU A 510 -18.27 -32.71 -41.34
CA LEU A 510 -17.23 -31.82 -41.86
C LEU A 510 -16.23 -32.63 -42.69
N CYS A 511 -16.05 -32.21 -43.93
CA CYS A 511 -15.03 -32.74 -44.83
C CYS A 511 -13.94 -31.68 -45.02
N VAL A 512 -12.69 -32.01 -44.68
CA VAL A 512 -11.55 -31.09 -44.79
C VAL A 512 -10.53 -31.69 -45.76
N PRO A 513 -10.21 -31.03 -46.88
CA PRO A 513 -9.22 -31.56 -47.82
C PRO A 513 -7.82 -31.42 -47.23
N MET A 514 -7.02 -32.49 -47.34
CA MET A 514 -5.62 -32.49 -46.96
C MET A 514 -4.79 -32.00 -48.16
N MET A 515 -4.45 -30.71 -48.15
CA MET A 515 -3.77 -30.03 -49.26
C MET A 515 -2.27 -29.90 -48.98
N ALA A 516 -1.44 -30.32 -49.93
CA ALA A 516 0.01 -30.12 -49.90
C ALA A 516 0.48 -29.67 -51.29
N GLN A 517 1.28 -28.60 -51.35
CA GLN A 517 1.82 -28.05 -52.61
C GLN A 517 0.76 -27.79 -53.70
N GLY A 518 -0.47 -27.44 -53.30
CA GLY A 518 -1.58 -27.17 -54.23
C GLY A 518 -2.33 -28.41 -54.73
N GLU A 519 -1.92 -29.62 -54.35
CA GLU A 519 -2.65 -30.86 -54.64
C GLU A 519 -3.35 -31.41 -53.38
N ALA A 520 -4.53 -32.02 -53.58
CA ALA A 520 -5.20 -32.77 -52.53
C ALA A 520 -4.59 -34.18 -52.44
N LEU A 521 -4.01 -34.52 -51.29
CA LEU A 521 -3.56 -35.89 -50.99
C LEU A 521 -4.70 -36.80 -50.53
N GLY A 522 -5.77 -36.19 -50.00
CA GLY A 522 -6.87 -36.88 -49.36
C GLY A 522 -7.80 -35.92 -48.64
N MET A 523 -8.58 -36.43 -47.70
CA MET A 523 -9.45 -35.63 -46.84
C MET A 523 -9.56 -36.23 -45.43
N LEU A 524 -9.77 -35.36 -44.45
CA LEU A 524 -10.29 -35.74 -43.15
C LEU A 524 -11.81 -35.62 -43.18
N HIS A 525 -12.49 -36.61 -42.62
CA HIS A 525 -13.92 -36.59 -42.42
C HIS A 525 -14.20 -36.65 -40.92
N PHE A 526 -15.00 -35.71 -40.44
CA PHE A 526 -15.50 -35.65 -39.07
C PHE A 526 -17.02 -35.74 -39.11
N HIS A 527 -17.58 -36.44 -38.12
CA HIS A 527 -18.99 -36.63 -37.94
C HIS A 527 -19.34 -36.54 -36.45
N SER A 528 -20.49 -35.95 -36.15
CA SER A 528 -21.07 -35.98 -34.80
C SER A 528 -22.58 -36.12 -34.90
N LEU A 529 -23.15 -36.98 -34.04
CA LEU A 529 -24.60 -37.17 -33.95
C LEU A 529 -25.32 -35.98 -33.29
N GLN A 530 -24.57 -35.14 -32.57
CA GLN A 530 -25.11 -33.96 -31.90
C GLN A 530 -24.83 -32.69 -32.70
N THR A 531 -25.84 -31.85 -32.84
CA THR A 531 -25.69 -30.51 -33.42
C THR A 531 -24.95 -29.58 -32.45
N GLY A 532 -24.06 -28.73 -32.97
CA GLY A 532 -23.27 -27.77 -32.22
C GLY A 532 -21.88 -28.25 -31.79
N GLN A 533 -21.47 -29.48 -32.15
CA GLN A 533 -20.15 -30.02 -31.80
C GLN A 533 -19.04 -29.52 -32.74
N LEU A 534 -19.34 -29.36 -34.04
CA LEU A 534 -18.40 -28.87 -35.04
C LEU A 534 -18.50 -27.34 -35.23
N THR A 535 -18.29 -26.61 -34.14
CA THR A 535 -18.28 -25.13 -34.13
C THR A 535 -17.29 -24.54 -35.13
N ALA A 536 -17.45 -23.26 -35.50
CA ALA A 536 -16.52 -22.56 -36.39
C ALA A 536 -15.05 -22.64 -35.92
N ALA A 537 -14.81 -22.61 -34.60
CA ALA A 537 -13.49 -22.79 -34.01
C ALA A 537 -12.93 -24.20 -34.26
N LYS A 538 -13.75 -25.25 -34.11
CA LYS A 538 -13.37 -26.63 -34.42
C LYS A 538 -13.15 -26.86 -35.91
N GLN A 539 -13.93 -26.20 -36.79
CA GLN A 539 -13.72 -26.26 -38.24
C GLN A 539 -12.37 -25.64 -38.66
N GLN A 540 -11.98 -24.52 -38.03
CA GLN A 540 -10.66 -23.92 -38.22
C GLN A 540 -9.54 -24.82 -37.70
N LEU A 541 -9.70 -25.38 -36.50
CA LEU A 541 -8.76 -26.35 -35.94
C LEU A 541 -8.59 -27.57 -36.85
N ALA A 542 -9.67 -28.14 -37.37
CA ALA A 542 -9.64 -29.27 -38.29
C ALA A 542 -8.91 -28.93 -39.60
N SER A 543 -9.04 -27.69 -40.08
CA SER A 543 -8.29 -27.20 -41.25
C SER A 543 -6.79 -27.12 -40.96
N ALA A 544 -6.40 -26.60 -39.80
CA ALA A 544 -5.00 -26.56 -39.37
C ALA A 544 -4.40 -27.97 -39.18
N VAL A 545 -5.16 -28.90 -38.59
CA VAL A 545 -4.79 -30.31 -38.45
C VAL A 545 -4.57 -30.96 -39.82
N ALA A 546 -5.52 -30.76 -40.74
CA ALA A 546 -5.45 -31.30 -42.10
C ALA A 546 -4.21 -30.82 -42.86
N GLU A 547 -3.84 -29.54 -42.72
CA GLU A 547 -2.65 -28.97 -43.35
C GLU A 547 -1.35 -29.59 -42.80
N ARG A 548 -1.25 -29.75 -41.48
CA ARG A 548 -0.09 -30.40 -40.83
C ARG A 548 0.06 -31.86 -41.26
N ILE A 549 -1.05 -32.60 -41.27
CA ILE A 549 -1.07 -34.00 -41.74
C ILE A 549 -0.70 -34.07 -43.22
N ALA A 550 -1.27 -33.21 -44.06
CA ALA A 550 -0.97 -33.20 -45.49
C ALA A 550 0.52 -32.97 -45.75
N LEU A 551 1.13 -32.01 -45.07
CA LEU A 551 2.55 -31.72 -45.21
C LEU A 551 3.43 -32.88 -44.72
N ALA A 552 3.10 -33.48 -43.57
CA ALA A 552 3.83 -34.64 -43.05
C ALA A 552 3.76 -35.84 -44.01
N LEU A 553 2.56 -36.18 -44.51
CA LEU A 553 2.38 -37.28 -45.46
C LEU A 553 3.06 -36.99 -46.81
N ALA A 554 3.05 -35.74 -47.29
CA ALA A 554 3.78 -35.34 -48.49
C ALA A 554 5.30 -35.58 -48.34
N ASN A 555 5.86 -35.17 -47.20
CA ASN A 555 7.28 -35.33 -46.91
C ASN A 555 7.67 -36.81 -46.76
N LEU A 556 6.84 -37.64 -46.12
CA LEU A 556 7.08 -39.09 -46.03
C LEU A 556 7.09 -39.75 -47.40
N ARG A 557 6.08 -39.45 -48.24
CA ARG A 557 6.01 -39.96 -49.63
C ARG A 557 7.20 -39.52 -50.47
N LEU A 558 7.64 -38.27 -50.32
CA LEU A 558 8.83 -37.75 -51.01
C LEU A 558 10.09 -38.49 -50.56
N THR A 559 10.27 -38.68 -49.26
CA THR A 559 11.42 -39.38 -48.68
C THR A 559 11.47 -40.83 -49.16
N GLU A 560 10.33 -41.52 -49.13
CA GLU A 560 10.22 -42.90 -49.65
C GLU A 560 10.53 -42.97 -51.15
N ALA A 561 10.00 -42.03 -51.95
CA ALA A 561 10.27 -41.96 -53.37
C ALA A 561 11.76 -41.70 -53.67
N LEU A 562 12.40 -40.79 -52.92
CA LEU A 562 13.84 -40.50 -53.04
C LEU A 562 14.69 -41.71 -52.64
N GLN A 563 14.31 -42.44 -51.58
CA GLN A 563 14.98 -43.68 -51.21
C GLN A 563 14.88 -44.72 -52.33
N GLN A 564 13.69 -44.92 -52.91
CA GLN A 564 13.52 -45.86 -54.03
C GLN A 564 14.32 -45.44 -55.27
N GLN A 565 14.40 -44.14 -55.58
CA GLN A 565 15.24 -43.62 -56.68
C GLN A 565 16.73 -43.76 -56.39
N SER A 566 17.15 -43.64 -55.13
CA SER A 566 18.56 -43.76 -54.74
C SER A 566 19.09 -45.19 -54.80
N ILE A 567 18.23 -46.21 -54.70
CA ILE A 567 18.64 -47.62 -54.71
C ILE A 567 18.32 -48.34 -56.03
N ARG A 568 17.50 -47.75 -56.90
CA ARG A 568 17.09 -48.33 -58.19
C ARG A 568 17.63 -47.54 -59.38
N ASP A 569 17.81 -48.23 -60.49
CA ASP A 569 18.05 -47.62 -61.79
C ASP A 569 16.71 -47.11 -62.37
N PRO A 570 16.60 -45.82 -62.74
CA PRO A 570 15.32 -45.23 -63.14
C PRO A 570 14.80 -45.74 -64.49
N LEU A 571 15.66 -46.24 -65.37
CA LEU A 571 15.26 -46.74 -66.69
C LEU A 571 14.63 -48.13 -66.61
N THR A 572 15.30 -49.05 -65.90
CA THR A 572 14.94 -50.47 -65.84
C THR A 572 14.08 -50.82 -64.62
N GLY A 573 14.11 -49.99 -63.57
CA GLY A 573 13.49 -50.25 -62.27
C GLY A 573 14.18 -51.37 -61.47
N LEU A 574 15.29 -51.91 -61.97
CA LEU A 574 16.16 -52.84 -61.23
C LEU A 574 16.94 -52.10 -60.15
N PHE A 575 17.57 -52.81 -59.22
CA PHE A 575 18.49 -52.16 -58.29
C PHE A 575 19.71 -51.60 -59.02
N ASN A 576 20.31 -50.53 -58.50
CA ASN A 576 21.51 -49.95 -59.08
C ASN A 576 22.76 -50.71 -58.62
N ARG A 577 23.89 -50.40 -59.26
CA ARG A 577 25.19 -51.01 -58.96
C ARG A 577 25.63 -50.86 -57.49
N ARG A 578 25.38 -49.71 -56.86
CA ARG A 578 25.77 -49.51 -55.45
C ARG A 578 25.02 -50.45 -54.53
N TYR A 579 23.70 -50.57 -54.71
CA TYR A 579 22.89 -51.50 -53.93
C TYR A 579 23.30 -52.96 -54.16
N LEU A 580 23.73 -53.30 -55.38
CA LEU A 580 24.27 -54.62 -55.71
C LEU A 580 25.50 -54.96 -54.86
N GLU A 581 26.50 -54.07 -54.86
CA GLU A 581 27.78 -54.31 -54.16
C GLU A 581 27.54 -54.50 -52.66
N GLU A 582 26.76 -53.60 -52.03
CA GLU A 582 26.39 -53.69 -50.61
C GLU A 582 25.54 -54.93 -50.29
N SER A 583 24.70 -55.40 -51.21
CA SER A 583 23.86 -56.59 -51.00
C SER A 583 24.61 -57.89 -51.22
N LEU A 584 25.54 -57.93 -52.18
CA LEU A 584 26.35 -59.10 -52.45
C LEU A 584 27.27 -59.42 -51.28
N GLU A 585 27.94 -58.40 -50.70
CA GLU A 585 28.77 -58.58 -49.52
C GLU A 585 27.97 -59.17 -48.36
N ARG A 586 26.77 -58.64 -48.10
CA ARG A 586 25.87 -59.14 -47.05
C ARG A 586 25.46 -60.60 -47.28
N GLU A 587 25.09 -60.97 -48.50
CA GLU A 587 24.69 -62.34 -48.83
C GLU A 587 25.87 -63.32 -48.78
N ILE A 588 27.09 -62.91 -49.14
CA ILE A 588 28.29 -63.73 -48.99
C ILE A 588 28.61 -63.97 -47.50
N SER A 589 28.62 -62.93 -46.67
CA SER A 589 28.83 -63.11 -45.21
C SER A 589 27.74 -63.97 -44.56
N ARG A 590 26.50 -63.94 -45.09
CA ARG A 590 25.42 -64.83 -44.65
C ARG A 590 25.65 -66.27 -45.11
N ALA A 591 26.07 -66.46 -46.35
CA ALA A 591 26.35 -67.76 -46.94
C ALA A 591 27.54 -68.45 -46.25
N GLU A 592 28.60 -67.71 -45.92
CA GLU A 592 29.76 -68.20 -45.17
C GLU A 592 29.34 -68.76 -43.79
N ARG A 593 28.57 -67.99 -43.01
CA ARG A 593 28.07 -68.41 -41.69
C ARG A 593 27.13 -69.61 -41.76
N SER A 594 26.33 -69.70 -42.82
CA SER A 594 25.33 -70.78 -42.99
C SER A 594 25.84 -71.96 -43.81
N GLN A 595 27.10 -71.91 -44.27
CA GLN A 595 27.69 -72.88 -45.19
C GLN A 595 26.83 -73.11 -46.45
N LYS A 596 26.19 -72.04 -46.92
CA LYS A 596 25.37 -72.02 -48.14
C LYS A 596 26.15 -71.39 -49.29
N ARG A 597 25.54 -71.43 -50.48
CA ARG A 597 26.12 -70.91 -51.73
C ARG A 597 25.34 -69.70 -52.23
N VAL A 598 26.01 -68.84 -52.99
CA VAL A 598 25.39 -67.68 -53.66
C VAL A 598 25.76 -67.74 -55.14
N GLY A 599 24.74 -67.86 -55.99
CA GLY A 599 24.92 -67.84 -57.43
C GLY A 599 24.95 -66.41 -57.97
N ILE A 600 25.83 -66.13 -58.92
CA ILE A 600 25.87 -64.88 -59.67
C ILE A 600 25.64 -65.18 -61.14
N ILE A 601 24.69 -64.49 -61.77
CA ILE A 601 24.48 -64.52 -63.21
C ILE A 601 24.74 -63.12 -63.74
N MET A 602 25.80 -62.95 -64.54
CA MET A 602 26.03 -61.75 -65.32
C MET A 602 25.41 -61.95 -66.71
N MET A 603 24.65 -60.99 -67.22
CA MET A 603 24.06 -61.05 -68.55
C MET A 603 24.22 -59.74 -69.31
N ASP A 604 24.31 -59.87 -70.63
CA ASP A 604 24.50 -58.77 -71.56
C ASP A 604 23.61 -58.94 -72.78
N VAL A 605 23.07 -57.83 -73.27
CA VAL A 605 22.23 -57.81 -74.47
C VAL A 605 23.11 -57.89 -75.71
N ASP A 606 22.98 -58.98 -76.47
CA ASP A 606 23.83 -59.21 -77.62
C ASP A 606 23.66 -58.12 -78.68
N HIS A 607 24.78 -57.58 -79.17
CA HIS A 607 24.82 -56.58 -80.23
C HIS A 607 24.04 -55.28 -79.92
N PHE A 608 23.86 -54.92 -78.65
CA PHE A 608 23.07 -53.76 -78.24
C PHE A 608 23.55 -52.44 -78.85
N LYS A 609 24.86 -52.23 -78.96
CA LYS A 609 25.41 -51.05 -79.67
C LYS A 609 24.93 -50.98 -81.12
N SER A 610 25.08 -52.06 -81.89
CA SER A 610 24.61 -52.11 -83.28
C SER A 610 23.10 -52.00 -83.41
N PHE A 611 22.36 -52.48 -82.40
CA PHE A 611 20.91 -52.28 -82.30
C PHE A 611 20.56 -50.80 -82.13
N ASN A 612 21.21 -50.10 -81.19
CA ASN A 612 21.02 -48.67 -80.96
C ASN A 612 21.41 -47.83 -82.18
N ASP A 613 22.51 -48.17 -82.86
CA ASP A 613 22.93 -47.51 -84.09
C ASP A 613 21.88 -47.66 -85.22
N ARG A 614 21.09 -48.75 -85.20
CA ARG A 614 20.06 -49.05 -86.20
C ARG A 614 18.68 -48.47 -85.88
N PHE A 615 18.25 -48.54 -84.62
CA PHE A 615 16.88 -48.21 -84.21
C PHE A 615 16.77 -46.95 -83.34
N GLY A 616 17.92 -46.35 -82.96
CA GLY A 616 18.01 -45.20 -82.08
C GLY A 616 18.06 -45.59 -80.60
N HIS A 617 18.58 -44.69 -79.77
CA HIS A 617 18.73 -44.90 -78.33
C HIS A 617 17.39 -45.10 -77.60
N GLU A 618 16.33 -44.40 -78.03
CA GLU A 618 14.97 -44.56 -77.49
C GLU A 618 14.44 -46.01 -77.62
N ALA A 619 14.75 -46.68 -78.74
CA ALA A 619 14.37 -48.08 -78.93
C ALA A 619 15.18 -49.01 -78.00
N GLY A 620 16.47 -48.72 -77.79
CA GLY A 620 17.31 -49.42 -76.81
C GLY A 620 16.81 -49.28 -75.38
N ASP A 621 16.37 -48.08 -75.00
CA ASP A 621 15.80 -47.82 -73.68
C ASP A 621 14.52 -48.62 -73.42
N ILE A 622 13.68 -48.80 -74.45
CA ILE A 622 12.51 -49.68 -74.36
C ILE A 622 12.91 -51.13 -74.15
N VAL A 623 13.94 -51.61 -74.86
CA VAL A 623 14.47 -52.96 -74.68
C VAL A 623 14.91 -53.18 -73.23
N LEU A 624 15.69 -52.26 -72.68
CA LEU A 624 16.16 -52.35 -71.30
C LEU A 624 15.02 -52.25 -70.28
N ARG A 625 14.01 -51.42 -70.53
CA ARG A 625 12.83 -51.28 -69.67
C ARG A 625 11.99 -52.56 -69.63
N GLU A 626 11.72 -53.15 -70.80
CA GLU A 626 10.98 -54.42 -70.90
C GLU A 626 11.78 -55.57 -70.28
N LEU A 627 13.09 -55.61 -70.48
CA LEU A 627 13.97 -56.60 -69.87
C LEU A 627 13.99 -56.47 -68.34
N GLY A 628 14.10 -55.25 -67.80
CA GLY A 628 14.00 -54.99 -66.37
C GLY A 628 12.64 -55.39 -65.78
N GLY A 629 11.55 -55.03 -66.48
CA GLY A 629 10.19 -55.42 -66.11
C GLY A 629 9.97 -56.93 -66.13
N PHE A 630 10.55 -57.63 -67.11
CA PHE A 630 10.54 -59.09 -67.21
C PHE A 630 11.27 -59.73 -66.03
N LEU A 631 12.50 -59.31 -65.73
CA LEU A 631 13.30 -59.89 -64.64
C LEU A 631 12.61 -59.71 -63.29
N ARG A 632 12.04 -58.54 -63.00
CA ARG A 632 11.29 -58.29 -61.76
C ARG A 632 10.11 -59.25 -61.55
N LYS A 633 9.50 -59.75 -62.63
CA LYS A 633 8.37 -60.70 -62.57
C LYS A 633 8.82 -62.16 -62.46
N GLN A 634 10.05 -62.48 -62.89
CA GLN A 634 10.54 -63.85 -63.05
C GLN A 634 11.48 -64.31 -61.94
N ILE A 635 12.07 -63.38 -61.19
CA ILE A 635 12.95 -63.69 -60.06
C ILE A 635 12.16 -63.92 -58.76
N ARG A 636 12.71 -64.70 -57.82
CA ARG A 636 12.12 -64.88 -56.48
C ARG A 636 12.25 -63.60 -55.65
N LYS A 637 11.44 -63.46 -54.59
CA LYS A 637 11.56 -62.32 -53.65
C LYS A 637 12.95 -62.19 -53.00
N ALA A 638 13.68 -63.30 -52.86
CA ALA A 638 15.03 -63.33 -52.30
C ALA A 638 16.14 -63.08 -53.34
N ASP A 639 15.81 -63.15 -54.63
CA ASP A 639 16.76 -62.91 -55.71
C ASP A 639 16.89 -61.40 -55.92
N ILE A 640 18.10 -60.93 -56.23
CA ILE A 640 18.38 -59.51 -56.43
C ILE A 640 18.77 -59.30 -57.89
N ALA A 641 17.98 -58.52 -58.62
CA ALA A 641 18.29 -58.13 -60.00
C ALA A 641 18.72 -56.67 -60.06
N CYS A 642 19.89 -56.43 -60.64
CA CYS A 642 20.51 -55.11 -60.69
C CYS A 642 21.00 -54.78 -62.09
N ARG A 643 20.87 -53.52 -62.48
CA ARG A 643 21.58 -52.99 -63.65
C ARG A 643 23.01 -52.66 -63.22
N TYR A 644 23.98 -53.42 -63.73
CA TYR A 644 25.39 -53.30 -63.36
C TYR A 644 26.12 -52.28 -64.25
N GLY A 645 25.79 -52.25 -65.54
CA GLY A 645 26.35 -51.36 -66.55
C GLY A 645 25.29 -50.78 -67.49
N GLY A 646 25.72 -50.28 -68.66
CA GLY A 646 24.81 -49.70 -69.66
C GLY A 646 23.77 -50.70 -70.16
N GLU A 647 24.24 -51.86 -70.62
CA GLU A 647 23.43 -52.99 -71.12
C GLU A 647 23.63 -54.28 -70.31
N GLU A 648 24.43 -54.20 -69.23
CA GLU A 648 24.81 -55.30 -68.37
C GLU A 648 23.90 -55.38 -67.14
N ILE A 649 23.36 -56.57 -66.90
CA ILE A 649 22.48 -56.86 -65.77
C ILE A 649 23.09 -58.01 -64.98
N MET A 650 23.00 -57.94 -63.66
CA MET A 650 23.48 -58.99 -62.77
C MET A 650 22.33 -59.49 -61.88
N LEU A 651 22.27 -60.80 -61.69
CA LEU A 651 21.41 -61.46 -60.71
C LEU A 651 22.24 -62.07 -59.59
N ILE A 652 21.84 -61.81 -58.36
CA ILE A 652 22.31 -62.51 -57.16
C ILE A 652 21.23 -63.51 -56.76
N LEU A 653 21.62 -64.77 -56.62
CA LEU A 653 20.76 -65.90 -56.30
C LEU A 653 21.22 -66.55 -54.99
N PRO A 654 20.75 -66.07 -53.83
CA PRO A 654 21.09 -66.68 -52.54
C PRO A 654 20.62 -68.13 -52.45
N GLU A 655 21.35 -68.94 -51.69
CA GLU A 655 20.99 -70.31 -51.32
C GLU A 655 20.65 -71.22 -52.52
N THR A 656 21.37 -71.06 -53.63
CA THR A 656 21.14 -71.80 -54.88
C THR A 656 22.38 -72.60 -55.28
N CYS A 657 22.19 -73.80 -55.87
CA CYS A 657 23.29 -74.60 -56.43
C CYS A 657 23.59 -74.23 -57.89
N LEU A 658 24.73 -74.71 -58.39
CA LEU A 658 25.24 -74.36 -59.73
C LEU A 658 24.28 -74.78 -60.84
N ASP A 659 23.76 -76.00 -60.79
CA ASP A 659 22.83 -76.55 -61.79
C ASP A 659 21.55 -75.70 -61.89
N VAL A 660 20.99 -75.29 -60.75
CA VAL A 660 19.78 -74.45 -60.71
C VAL A 660 20.07 -73.04 -61.21
N CYS A 661 21.27 -72.48 -60.97
CA CYS A 661 21.66 -71.20 -61.54
C CYS A 661 21.80 -71.27 -63.06
N GLN A 662 22.39 -72.35 -63.57
CA GLN A 662 22.52 -72.59 -65.01
C GLN A 662 21.16 -72.75 -65.67
N GLU A 663 20.27 -73.57 -65.10
CA GLU A 663 18.91 -73.77 -65.62
C GLU A 663 18.13 -72.44 -65.66
N ARG A 664 18.26 -71.62 -64.61
CA ARG A 664 17.66 -70.29 -64.57
C ARG A 664 18.22 -69.34 -65.63
N ALA A 665 19.53 -69.31 -65.79
CA ALA A 665 20.18 -68.50 -66.82
C ALA A 665 19.67 -68.90 -68.21
N GLU A 666 19.58 -70.20 -68.48
CA GLU A 666 19.10 -70.72 -69.77
C GLU A 666 17.63 -70.41 -70.00
N ARG A 667 16.79 -70.54 -68.97
CA ARG A 667 15.39 -70.15 -69.03
C ARG A 667 15.21 -68.65 -69.31
N ILE A 668 16.00 -67.80 -68.66
CA ILE A 668 15.98 -66.34 -68.92
C ILE A 668 16.36 -66.08 -70.38
N ARG A 669 17.46 -66.66 -70.86
CA ARG A 669 17.92 -66.53 -72.24
C ARG A 669 16.85 -66.90 -73.26
N GLN A 670 16.26 -68.10 -73.11
CA GLN A 670 15.25 -68.60 -74.02
C GLN A 670 13.97 -67.76 -74.01
N THR A 671 13.54 -67.29 -72.83
CA THR A 671 12.31 -66.51 -72.72
C THR A 671 12.49 -65.10 -73.30
N VAL A 672 13.64 -64.46 -73.05
CA VAL A 672 13.94 -63.13 -73.59
C VAL A 672 14.04 -63.16 -75.12
N LYS A 673 14.54 -64.26 -75.71
CA LYS A 673 14.57 -64.46 -77.16
C LYS A 673 13.19 -64.38 -77.83
N HIS A 674 12.12 -64.70 -77.09
CA HIS A 674 10.73 -64.68 -77.56
C HIS A 674 9.95 -63.46 -77.05
N LEU A 675 10.60 -62.48 -76.43
CA LEU A 675 9.95 -61.30 -75.88
C LEU A 675 9.52 -60.37 -77.03
N ASP A 676 8.21 -60.14 -77.18
CA ASP A 676 7.66 -59.33 -78.27
C ASP A 676 7.73 -57.85 -77.92
N ILE A 677 8.82 -57.18 -78.32
CA ILE A 677 9.03 -55.76 -78.06
C ILE A 677 8.61 -54.94 -79.29
N GLN A 678 7.69 -53.99 -79.07
CA GLN A 678 7.17 -53.10 -80.11
C GLN A 678 7.61 -51.66 -79.87
N TYR A 679 8.06 -50.99 -80.93
CA TYR A 679 8.35 -49.55 -80.93
C TYR A 679 7.75 -48.90 -82.18
N GLN A 680 7.01 -47.80 -82.00
CA GLN A 680 6.32 -47.09 -83.10
C GLN A 680 5.50 -48.00 -84.04
N ARG A 681 4.83 -49.03 -83.49
CA ARG A 681 4.06 -50.07 -84.22
C ARG A 681 4.91 -51.02 -85.10
N GLN A 682 6.24 -51.00 -84.96
CA GLN A 682 7.16 -51.94 -85.59
C GLN A 682 7.70 -52.92 -84.53
N LYS A 683 7.78 -54.22 -84.87
CA LYS A 683 8.44 -55.23 -84.03
C LYS A 683 9.96 -55.06 -84.12
N LEU A 684 10.63 -54.97 -82.98
CA LEU A 684 12.08 -54.69 -82.90
C LEU A 684 13.00 -55.91 -83.16
N GLY A 685 12.45 -57.04 -83.63
CA GLY A 685 13.20 -58.27 -83.88
C GLY A 685 13.47 -59.08 -82.61
N CYS A 686 14.14 -60.23 -82.75
CA CYS A 686 14.51 -61.07 -81.61
C CYS A 686 15.75 -60.54 -80.89
N ILE A 687 15.71 -60.50 -79.56
CA ILE A 687 16.80 -60.03 -78.72
C ILE A 687 17.42 -61.24 -78.02
N SER A 688 18.70 -61.48 -78.25
CA SER A 688 19.43 -62.56 -77.58
C SER A 688 20.26 -62.03 -76.41
N LEU A 689 20.54 -62.91 -75.45
CA LEU A 689 21.37 -62.63 -74.30
C LEU A 689 22.55 -63.59 -74.27
N SER A 690 23.72 -63.05 -73.93
CA SER A 690 24.85 -63.85 -73.45
C SER A 690 24.87 -63.80 -71.93
N LEU A 691 25.09 -64.95 -71.27
CA LEU A 691 25.09 -65.03 -69.81
C LEU A 691 26.33 -65.78 -69.31
N GLY A 692 26.97 -65.24 -68.28
CA GLY A 692 28.04 -65.86 -67.50
C GLY A 692 27.54 -66.20 -66.10
N VAL A 693 27.78 -67.42 -65.64
CA VAL A 693 27.32 -67.89 -64.32
C VAL A 693 28.50 -68.29 -63.45
N ALA A 694 28.58 -67.74 -62.25
CA ALA A 694 29.56 -68.11 -61.23
C ALA A 694 28.88 -68.38 -59.88
N MET A 695 29.65 -68.89 -58.92
CA MET A 695 29.13 -69.36 -57.64
C MET A 695 30.13 -69.11 -56.53
N TYR A 696 29.66 -68.53 -55.42
CA TYR A 696 30.38 -68.52 -54.15
C TYR A 696 30.11 -69.83 -53.39
N PRO A 697 31.14 -70.49 -52.79
CA PRO A 697 32.56 -70.15 -52.82
C PRO A 697 33.37 -70.79 -53.97
N GLU A 698 32.73 -71.59 -54.84
CA GLU A 698 33.38 -72.45 -55.85
C GLU A 698 34.27 -71.71 -56.87
N HIS A 699 33.88 -70.49 -57.23
CA HIS A 699 34.55 -69.67 -58.24
C HIS A 699 35.23 -68.41 -57.65
N GLY A 700 35.23 -68.26 -56.33
CA GLY A 700 35.83 -67.12 -55.63
C GLY A 700 35.39 -67.03 -54.17
N LEU A 701 36.28 -66.54 -53.30
CA LEU A 701 36.02 -66.38 -51.86
C LEU A 701 35.52 -64.98 -51.45
N THR A 702 35.53 -64.03 -52.37
CA THR A 702 35.03 -62.65 -52.15
C THR A 702 33.98 -62.31 -53.21
N GLY A 703 33.13 -61.32 -52.94
CA GLY A 703 32.13 -60.87 -53.92
C GLY A 703 32.77 -60.39 -55.22
N THR A 704 33.88 -59.66 -55.13
CA THR A 704 34.65 -59.21 -56.29
C THR A 704 35.16 -60.38 -57.14
N ALA A 705 35.75 -61.41 -56.51
CA ALA A 705 36.27 -62.57 -57.23
C ALA A 705 35.17 -63.35 -57.97
N VAL A 706 33.99 -63.52 -57.36
CA VAL A 706 32.87 -64.23 -57.98
C VAL A 706 32.25 -63.40 -59.12
N ILE A 707 32.22 -62.06 -59.01
CA ILE A 707 31.83 -61.18 -60.12
C ILE A 707 32.82 -61.31 -61.28
N GLU A 708 34.13 -61.24 -61.02
CA GLU A 708 35.17 -61.40 -62.05
C GLU A 708 35.07 -62.75 -62.76
N ALA A 709 34.79 -63.83 -62.02
CA ALA A 709 34.56 -65.15 -62.59
C ALA A 709 33.30 -65.20 -63.49
N ALA A 710 32.21 -64.55 -63.07
CA ALA A 710 30.99 -64.46 -63.87
C ALA A 710 31.19 -63.62 -65.14
N ASP A 711 31.95 -62.53 -65.06
CA ASP A 711 32.30 -61.67 -66.19
C ASP A 711 33.20 -62.39 -67.19
N ALA A 712 34.21 -63.13 -66.72
CA ALA A 712 35.05 -63.97 -67.57
C ALA A 712 34.23 -65.03 -68.32
N ALA A 713 33.26 -65.67 -67.64
CA ALA A 713 32.34 -66.61 -68.27
C ALA A 713 31.45 -65.94 -69.33
N LEU A 714 30.92 -64.74 -69.04
CA LEU A 714 30.14 -63.94 -69.98
C LEU A 714 30.96 -63.56 -71.21
N TYR A 715 32.22 -63.19 -71.04
CA TYR A 715 33.14 -62.89 -72.14
C TYR A 715 33.35 -64.10 -73.06
N ILE A 716 33.48 -65.31 -72.48
CA ILE A 716 33.56 -66.56 -73.26
C ILE A 716 32.25 -66.82 -74.00
N ALA A 717 31.09 -66.56 -73.39
CA ALA A 717 29.78 -66.68 -74.05
C ALA A 717 29.70 -65.77 -75.29
N LYS A 718 30.13 -64.51 -75.15
CA LYS A 718 30.19 -63.52 -76.24
C LYS A 718 31.13 -63.96 -77.37
N LYS A 719 32.33 -64.48 -77.03
CA LYS A 719 33.34 -64.91 -78.01
C LYS A 719 32.97 -66.18 -78.76
N THR A 720 32.31 -67.13 -78.11
CA THR A 720 32.02 -68.44 -78.71
C THR A 720 30.78 -68.46 -79.58
N GLY A 721 30.14 -67.31 -79.81
CA GLY A 721 29.04 -67.15 -80.76
C GLY A 721 27.77 -66.51 -80.20
N ARG A 722 27.80 -65.97 -78.97
CA ARG A 722 26.65 -65.31 -78.31
C ARG A 722 25.43 -66.23 -78.13
N ASP A 723 24.31 -65.67 -77.67
CA ASP A 723 23.03 -66.36 -77.42
C ASP A 723 23.20 -67.68 -76.64
N ARG A 724 23.97 -67.64 -75.55
CA ARG A 724 24.28 -68.82 -74.73
C ARG A 724 24.60 -68.49 -73.29
N VAL A 725 24.53 -69.53 -72.46
CA VAL A 725 25.00 -69.52 -71.07
C VAL A 725 26.36 -70.21 -71.01
N VAL A 726 27.33 -69.60 -70.33
CA VAL A 726 28.63 -70.21 -70.01
C VAL A 726 28.84 -70.17 -68.50
N MET A 727 29.32 -71.28 -67.95
CA MET A 727 29.68 -71.40 -66.55
C MET A 727 31.14 -70.98 -66.35
N ALA A 728 31.44 -70.31 -65.24
CA ALA A 728 32.81 -70.08 -64.82
C ALA A 728 33.53 -71.43 -64.62
N GLN A 729 34.82 -71.46 -64.95
CA GLN A 729 35.66 -72.61 -64.66
C GLN A 729 36.26 -72.41 -63.26
N SER A 730 36.24 -73.44 -62.42
CA SER A 730 36.91 -73.38 -61.12
C SER A 730 38.38 -73.04 -61.33
N GLN A 731 38.91 -72.07 -60.61
CA GLN A 731 40.36 -71.95 -60.46
C GLN A 731 40.82 -73.23 -59.77
N VAL A 732 41.41 -74.14 -60.53
CA VAL A 732 42.11 -75.29 -59.96
C VAL A 732 43.15 -74.71 -59.02
N SER A 733 42.98 -74.97 -57.72
CA SER A 733 43.97 -74.70 -56.70
C SER A 733 45.29 -75.34 -57.16
N VAL A 734 46.22 -74.53 -57.64
CA VAL A 734 47.63 -74.89 -57.57
C VAL A 734 47.97 -74.73 -56.10
N TYR A 735 48.01 -75.87 -55.40
CA TYR A 735 48.46 -75.99 -54.03
C TYR A 735 49.84 -75.36 -53.80
#